data_AF-A0A8S8YBQ2-F1
#
_entry.id   AF-A0A8S8YBQ2-F1
#
_cell.length_a   1.000
_cell.length_b   1.000
_cell.length_c   1.000
_cell.angle_alpha   90.00
_cell.angle_beta   90.00
_cell.angle_gamma   90.00
#
_symmetry.space_group_name_H-M   'P 1'
#
loop_
_entity.id
_entity.type
_entity.pdbx_description
1 polymer ?
#
loop_
_entity_poly.entity_id
_entity_poly.type
_entity_poly.pdbx_seq_one_letter_code
_entity_poly.pdbx_strand_id
1 'polypeptide(L)'
;MLIVSVFLLHSIAIHRSSGNLASLGIVSSNIWFGMHVITGGFDLGSLTVIGLQHPLKLFIAIASVNVANAYVATRFAKSKNWFSEALEILGVGKPGLWGVSVVLSLTGAFLTIGSLRQELSFAFAIIVLLSLCYFPSYLVVRGSPKREVFITAGGSIIILSVATILLESEVLNTVFDSYWVFSIGGGASLFYLLAKHQGIVSDTVLWTGSIGVTSLVLVITPLDESTEYRMLFLIGALSLIHIAGGLLSIKRGSASLAGVSVLTPWLWPTIMVAIYEIMETISLRGGNNGTSESYSLEIGADVFVFYLALSSICGAWVCSSFKEASLNVSSGLAGTSEMSAAIKQTEVFNLWNLALWLPILTSVVLSLSGQIDAIEAALVFGVISCVHSISSITGMRIPSTTLIPITVGVGGVVLQWVGGDASIIIIVVGISLFLPLLIGNWNPEEDWLVMVVQSGPVLTLFPAVGAGFSSTIPWLPDPVQCVVAILGASVFIGALRTGLQLKILPLSTVLIFHSTMVCVLSILDGRREIIWVSVVLFVFTSMWFVTRGEILRELRSSTEKSRRRQEVNEFKEKGDHHSVHLPVLEKSRMMSGPGDIGEGYVNEVRHYPALAIVVIVISSTALGLYSLMVGPEPLLILAIGAFLATIVALEGLRSRRIEVRVASALGSDVTHSFAVIGVCSAVVLGHLNPASSVSDILDFGMAIAIVIVLGAASLANGERGIESKRSLINWIVFPLAATRLAGFAMIGSLPAPLSVDPFDGSPISWTYPFLLLETVLLLSILMDMILDFRSPAESARSGISEVGLASSVVLLSWGPAGVIAVIRGVASSVRGNREKEAGIISLLLPISFMSIEPMLPAITSIGDAIVVLELSLFSVILFLGTFVNLDRWSVVSVQNTHILLVAACFFVFNIKVGVVALIVISSIIWTQGVTRVRRGLRITGLVDFSIAVIIGTMIWLSSMSGTWLLTLTIFLSAELAIVLWLSQRNMDLLEID
;
A
#
# COMPACT_ATOMS: atom_id res chain seq x y z
N MET A 1 -24.72 58.31 -38.89
CA MET A 1 -25.87 58.66 -38.01
C MET A 1 -25.75 58.03 -36.64
N LEU A 2 -25.60 56.70 -36.50
CA LEU A 2 -25.42 56.03 -35.20
C LEU A 2 -24.33 56.66 -34.31
N ILE A 3 -23.11 56.81 -34.85
CA ILE A 3 -21.97 57.43 -34.15
C ILE A 3 -22.29 58.88 -33.72
N VAL A 4 -22.99 59.65 -34.58
CA VAL A 4 -23.39 61.03 -34.29
C VAL A 4 -24.39 61.07 -33.13
N SER A 5 -25.37 60.15 -33.11
CA SER A 5 -26.33 60.03 -32.00
C SER A 5 -25.64 59.68 -30.68
N VAL A 6 -24.67 58.75 -30.71
CA VAL A 6 -23.87 58.38 -29.54
C VAL A 6 -23.07 59.59 -29.03
N PHE A 7 -22.39 60.33 -29.91
CA PHE A 7 -21.67 61.53 -29.51
C PHE A 7 -22.61 62.61 -28.96
N LEU A 8 -23.78 62.82 -29.56
CA LEU A 8 -24.75 63.82 -29.10
C LEU A 8 -25.28 63.51 -27.70
N LEU A 9 -25.61 62.24 -27.42
CA LEU A 9 -26.01 61.79 -26.07
C LEU A 9 -24.90 62.05 -25.03
N HIS A 10 -23.65 61.71 -25.37
CA HIS A 10 -22.50 61.96 -24.51
C HIS A 10 -22.20 63.46 -24.34
N SER A 11 -22.36 64.27 -25.38
CA SER A 11 -22.22 65.73 -25.32
C SER A 11 -23.25 66.36 -24.39
N ILE A 12 -24.51 65.90 -24.43
CA ILE A 12 -25.55 66.36 -23.50
C ILE A 12 -25.19 66.00 -22.06
N ALA A 13 -24.71 64.78 -21.80
CA ALA A 13 -24.28 64.35 -20.48
C ALA A 13 -23.11 65.21 -19.95
N ILE A 14 -22.13 65.51 -20.81
CA ILE A 14 -21.00 66.39 -20.52
C ILE A 14 -21.48 67.82 -20.20
N HIS A 15 -22.33 68.40 -21.05
CA HIS A 15 -22.84 69.75 -20.89
C HIS A 15 -23.66 69.90 -19.59
N ARG A 16 -24.48 68.90 -19.26
CA ARG A 16 -25.32 68.89 -18.06
C ARG A 16 -24.58 68.41 -16.80
N SER A 17 -23.33 67.96 -16.93
CA SER A 17 -22.55 67.34 -15.84
C SER A 17 -23.32 66.25 -15.07
N SER A 18 -24.11 65.43 -15.78
CA SER A 18 -25.03 64.47 -15.18
C SER A 18 -24.55 63.02 -15.36
N GLY A 19 -24.29 62.34 -14.23
CA GLY A 19 -23.95 60.91 -14.21
C GLY A 19 -25.10 59.99 -14.66
N ASN A 20 -26.35 60.42 -14.50
CA ASN A 20 -27.53 59.71 -15.00
C ASN A 20 -27.62 59.73 -16.53
N LEU A 21 -27.34 60.87 -17.15
CA LEU A 21 -27.29 60.98 -18.61
C LEU A 21 -26.05 60.27 -19.18
N ALA A 22 -24.92 60.31 -18.45
CA ALA A 22 -23.72 59.58 -18.84
C ALA A 22 -23.92 58.06 -18.82
N SER A 23 -24.54 57.51 -17.75
CA SER A 23 -24.91 56.08 -17.70
C SER A 23 -25.90 55.69 -18.79
N LEU A 24 -26.92 56.51 -19.05
CA LEU A 24 -27.86 56.26 -20.14
C LEU A 24 -27.17 56.26 -21.52
N GLY A 25 -26.25 57.19 -21.75
CA GLY A 25 -25.45 57.25 -22.97
C GLY A 25 -24.59 56.00 -23.19
N ILE A 26 -23.93 55.52 -22.12
CA ILE A 26 -23.10 54.31 -22.15
C ILE A 26 -23.94 53.04 -22.35
N VAL A 27 -25.08 52.93 -21.67
CA VAL A 27 -25.99 51.76 -21.78
C VAL A 27 -26.61 51.73 -23.18
N SER A 28 -27.17 52.85 -23.63
CA SER A 28 -27.82 52.92 -24.93
C SER A 28 -26.83 52.71 -26.08
N SER A 29 -25.61 53.25 -26.01
CA SER A 29 -24.61 53.05 -27.06
C SER A 29 -24.20 51.58 -27.20
N ASN A 30 -24.01 50.86 -26.10
CA ASN A 30 -23.66 49.43 -26.13
C ASN A 30 -24.83 48.53 -26.56
N ILE A 31 -26.05 48.76 -26.08
CA ILE A 31 -27.23 47.96 -26.46
C ILE A 31 -27.62 48.24 -27.91
N TRP A 32 -27.72 49.52 -28.28
CA TRP A 32 -28.17 49.92 -29.61
C TRP A 32 -27.18 49.49 -30.69
N PHE A 33 -25.88 49.68 -30.44
CA PHE A 33 -24.86 49.20 -31.36
C PHE A 33 -24.83 47.66 -31.40
N GLY A 34 -24.92 46.98 -30.25
CA GLY A 34 -24.98 45.52 -30.18
C GLY A 34 -26.11 44.90 -30.99
N MET A 35 -27.30 45.53 -31.02
CA MET A 35 -28.41 45.06 -31.88
C MET A 35 -28.04 45.04 -33.37
N HIS A 36 -27.32 46.05 -33.86
CA HIS A 36 -26.86 46.09 -35.26
C HIS A 36 -25.77 45.06 -35.58
N VAL A 37 -25.10 44.51 -34.56
CA VAL A 37 -24.02 43.52 -34.72
C VAL A 37 -24.56 42.10 -34.61
N ILE A 38 -25.43 41.85 -33.63
CA ILE A 38 -25.95 40.51 -33.33
C ILE A 38 -27.01 40.08 -34.34
N THR A 39 -27.79 41.05 -34.84
CA THR A 39 -28.88 40.74 -35.77
C THR A 39 -28.39 40.89 -37.21
N GLY A 40 -28.74 39.93 -38.08
CA GLY A 40 -28.56 40.04 -39.53
C GLY A 40 -29.42 41.13 -40.18
N GLY A 41 -29.96 42.04 -39.38
CA GLY A 41 -31.07 42.93 -39.67
C GLY A 41 -32.41 42.32 -39.27
N PHE A 42 -33.33 43.17 -38.78
CA PHE A 42 -34.71 42.79 -38.49
C PHE A 42 -35.61 44.02 -38.55
N ASP A 43 -36.88 43.79 -38.85
CA ASP A 43 -37.89 44.84 -38.91
C ASP A 43 -38.70 44.87 -37.61
N LEU A 44 -38.75 46.03 -36.97
CA LEU A 44 -39.62 46.29 -35.82
C LEU A 44 -40.69 47.32 -36.23
N GLY A 45 -41.81 46.83 -36.76
CA GLY A 45 -42.86 47.69 -37.33
C GLY A 45 -42.38 48.39 -38.60
N SER A 46 -42.37 49.72 -38.61
CA SER A 46 -41.85 50.53 -39.74
C SER A 46 -40.34 50.78 -39.66
N LEU A 47 -39.65 50.24 -38.66
CA LEU A 47 -38.26 50.54 -38.34
C LEU A 47 -37.38 49.36 -38.76
N THR A 48 -36.61 49.53 -39.83
CA THR A 48 -35.72 48.51 -40.38
C THR A 48 -34.33 48.63 -39.73
N VAL A 49 -33.97 47.66 -38.88
CA VAL A 49 -32.61 47.58 -38.33
C VAL A 49 -31.73 46.88 -39.35
N ILE A 50 -30.67 47.54 -39.81
CA ILE A 50 -29.72 46.98 -40.79
C ILE A 50 -28.53 46.37 -40.05
N GLY A 51 -28.13 45.16 -40.43
CA GLY A 51 -26.93 44.51 -39.89
C GLY A 51 -25.63 45.18 -40.35
N LEU A 52 -24.67 45.33 -39.42
CA LEU A 52 -23.33 45.84 -39.70
C LEU A 52 -22.36 44.68 -39.96
N GLN A 53 -22.39 44.13 -41.17
CA GLN A 53 -21.61 42.94 -41.51
C GLN A 53 -20.20 43.21 -42.07
N HIS A 54 -19.89 44.44 -42.50
CA HIS A 54 -18.56 44.75 -43.07
C HIS A 54 -17.51 44.91 -41.96
N PRO A 55 -16.42 44.10 -41.91
CA PRO A 55 -15.45 44.09 -40.81
C PRO A 55 -14.84 45.47 -40.53
N LEU A 56 -14.37 46.19 -41.56
CA LEU A 56 -13.79 47.52 -41.39
C LEU A 56 -14.77 48.55 -40.79
N LYS A 57 -16.01 48.60 -41.30
CA LYS A 57 -17.03 49.54 -40.82
C LYS A 57 -17.42 49.22 -39.39
N LEU A 58 -17.52 47.93 -39.07
CA LEU A 58 -17.79 47.45 -37.72
C LEU A 58 -16.66 47.82 -36.76
N PHE A 59 -15.40 47.55 -37.13
CA PHE A 59 -14.22 47.85 -36.33
C PHE A 59 -14.12 49.34 -35.96
N ILE A 60 -14.23 50.23 -36.96
CA ILE A 60 -14.14 51.68 -36.76
C ILE A 60 -15.29 52.18 -35.88
N ALA A 61 -16.49 51.61 -36.05
CA ALA A 61 -17.64 52.00 -35.26
C ALA A 61 -17.50 51.53 -33.80
N ILE A 62 -17.04 50.30 -33.56
CA ILE A 62 -16.70 49.79 -32.22
C ILE A 62 -15.62 50.65 -31.57
N ALA A 63 -14.55 51.00 -32.31
CA ALA A 63 -13.49 51.87 -31.81
C ALA A 63 -14.03 53.24 -31.39
N SER A 64 -14.83 53.87 -32.25
CA SER A 64 -15.40 55.20 -32.00
C SER A 64 -16.31 55.22 -30.77
N VAL A 65 -17.20 54.22 -30.66
CA VAL A 65 -18.14 54.11 -29.54
C VAL A 65 -17.40 53.83 -28.23
N ASN A 66 -16.43 52.91 -28.22
CA ASN A 66 -15.70 52.55 -27.00
C ASN A 66 -14.73 53.64 -26.53
N VAL A 67 -14.10 54.39 -27.44
CA VAL A 67 -13.30 55.57 -27.08
C VAL A 67 -14.20 56.62 -26.41
N ALA A 68 -15.38 56.89 -26.97
CA ALA A 68 -16.34 57.84 -26.39
C ALA A 68 -16.83 57.38 -25.00
N ASN A 69 -17.24 56.11 -24.90
CA ASN A 69 -17.71 55.50 -23.66
C ASN A 69 -16.62 55.53 -22.57
N ALA A 70 -15.39 55.12 -22.89
CA ALA A 70 -14.26 55.12 -21.95
C ALA A 70 -13.91 56.54 -21.47
N TYR A 71 -13.94 57.53 -22.36
CA TYR A 71 -13.71 58.93 -21.99
C TYR A 71 -14.78 59.45 -21.03
N VAL A 72 -16.07 59.24 -21.33
CA VAL A 72 -17.18 59.69 -20.48
C VAL A 72 -17.17 58.95 -19.14
N ALA A 73 -16.94 57.64 -19.16
CA ALA A 73 -16.79 56.81 -17.97
C ALA A 73 -15.66 57.32 -17.06
N THR A 74 -14.53 57.73 -17.63
CA THR A 74 -13.42 58.35 -16.89
C THR A 74 -13.84 59.67 -16.25
N ARG A 75 -14.51 60.53 -17.02
CA ARG A 75 -14.89 61.88 -16.58
C ARG A 75 -15.91 61.84 -15.43
N PHE A 76 -16.87 60.92 -15.51
CA PHE A 76 -17.97 60.79 -14.57
C PHE A 76 -17.81 59.64 -13.57
N ALA A 77 -16.59 59.08 -13.44
CA ALA A 77 -16.33 57.90 -12.61
C ALA A 77 -16.80 58.03 -11.15
N LYS A 78 -16.77 59.24 -10.58
CA LYS A 78 -17.18 59.56 -9.21
C LYS A 78 -18.60 60.14 -9.09
N SER A 79 -19.32 60.28 -10.21
CA SER A 79 -20.66 60.89 -10.23
C SER A 79 -21.73 59.87 -9.83
N LYS A 80 -22.75 60.32 -9.08
CA LYS A 80 -23.94 59.50 -8.80
C LYS A 80 -24.66 59.14 -10.11
N ASN A 81 -25.13 57.91 -10.20
CA ASN A 81 -25.88 57.43 -11.35
C ASN A 81 -26.89 56.35 -10.96
N TRP A 82 -28.03 56.33 -11.66
CA TRP A 82 -29.16 55.45 -11.39
C TRP A 82 -28.83 53.96 -11.56
N PHE A 83 -27.90 53.62 -12.46
CA PHE A 83 -27.53 52.23 -12.73
C PHE A 83 -26.75 51.62 -11.56
N SER A 84 -25.80 52.36 -10.99
CA SER A 84 -25.07 51.97 -9.78
C SER A 84 -25.98 51.87 -8.55
N GLU A 85 -26.97 52.76 -8.43
CA GLU A 85 -27.96 52.72 -7.34
C GLU A 85 -28.91 51.52 -7.49
N ALA A 86 -29.28 51.16 -8.72
CA ALA A 86 -30.09 49.96 -8.98
C ALA A 86 -29.36 48.66 -8.59
N LEU A 87 -28.05 48.54 -8.88
CA LEU A 87 -27.25 47.38 -8.49
C LEU A 87 -27.05 47.28 -6.96
N GLU A 88 -26.97 48.41 -6.28
CA GLU A 88 -26.91 48.48 -4.81
C GLU A 88 -28.21 47.95 -4.19
N ILE A 89 -29.36 48.33 -4.76
CA ILE A 89 -30.69 47.84 -4.33
C ILE A 89 -30.84 46.33 -4.57
N LEU A 90 -30.23 45.79 -5.64
CA LEU A 90 -30.24 44.35 -5.95
C LEU A 90 -29.23 43.53 -5.11
N GLY A 91 -28.50 44.17 -4.18
CA GLY A 91 -27.51 43.50 -3.34
C GLY A 91 -26.20 43.11 -4.05
N VAL A 92 -26.00 43.58 -5.29
CA VAL A 92 -24.79 43.30 -6.11
C VAL A 92 -23.63 44.25 -5.76
N GLY A 93 -23.92 45.32 -5.02
CA GLY A 93 -22.96 46.37 -4.62
C GLY A 93 -23.13 47.65 -5.44
N LYS A 94 -22.36 48.70 -5.12
CA LYS A 94 -22.45 50.02 -5.76
C LYS A 94 -21.22 50.30 -6.67
N PRO A 95 -21.11 49.65 -7.85
CA PRO A 95 -19.97 49.88 -8.73
C PRO A 95 -19.96 51.34 -9.20
N GLY A 96 -18.80 51.98 -9.35
CA GLY A 96 -18.72 53.29 -9.98
C GLY A 96 -19.16 53.24 -11.45
N LEU A 97 -19.55 54.38 -12.03
CA LEU A 97 -19.98 54.46 -13.44
C LEU A 97 -18.95 53.89 -14.42
N TRP A 98 -17.66 54.01 -14.06
CA TRP A 98 -16.57 53.39 -14.79
C TRP A 98 -16.69 51.86 -14.88
N GLY A 99 -16.95 51.18 -13.76
CA GLY A 99 -17.09 49.73 -13.71
C GLY A 99 -18.28 49.24 -14.53
N VAL A 100 -19.41 49.97 -14.48
CA VAL A 100 -20.60 49.68 -15.30
C VAL A 100 -20.27 49.76 -16.80
N SER A 101 -19.53 50.78 -17.22
CA SER A 101 -19.12 50.95 -18.63
C SER A 101 -18.23 49.81 -19.12
N VAL A 102 -17.30 49.34 -18.27
CA VAL A 102 -16.42 48.21 -18.59
C VAL A 102 -17.24 46.93 -18.77
N VAL A 103 -18.14 46.61 -17.83
CA VAL A 103 -18.96 45.38 -17.89
C VAL A 103 -19.83 45.34 -19.13
N LEU A 104 -20.53 46.44 -19.46
CA LEU A 104 -21.40 46.50 -20.63
C LEU A 104 -20.62 46.39 -21.95
N SER A 105 -19.43 47.00 -22.00
CA SER A 105 -18.60 46.97 -23.22
C SER A 105 -17.92 45.61 -23.40
N LEU A 106 -17.53 44.95 -22.30
CA LEU A 106 -17.04 43.57 -22.33
C LEU A 106 -18.16 42.62 -22.80
N THR A 107 -19.39 42.80 -22.30
CA THR A 107 -20.57 42.03 -22.72
C THR A 107 -20.87 42.24 -24.21
N GLY A 108 -20.86 43.50 -24.67
CA GLY A 108 -21.05 43.83 -26.09
C GLY A 108 -19.98 43.23 -27.00
N ALA A 109 -18.73 43.22 -26.57
CA ALA A 109 -17.65 42.56 -27.29
C ALA A 109 -17.77 41.04 -27.29
N PHE A 110 -18.14 40.40 -26.17
CA PHE A 110 -18.42 38.96 -26.15
C PHE A 110 -19.51 38.57 -27.14
N LEU A 111 -20.59 39.36 -27.21
CA LEU A 111 -21.67 39.13 -28.17
C LEU A 111 -21.20 39.33 -29.63
N THR A 112 -20.41 40.37 -29.89
CA THR A 112 -19.81 40.66 -31.21
C THR A 112 -18.88 39.53 -31.65
N ILE A 113 -18.00 39.09 -30.77
CA ILE A 113 -17.03 38.02 -31.00
C ILE A 113 -17.76 36.68 -31.21
N GLY A 114 -18.81 36.41 -30.42
CA GLY A 114 -19.66 35.23 -30.60
C GLY A 114 -20.33 35.18 -31.97
N SER A 115 -20.73 36.33 -32.52
CA SER A 115 -21.36 36.42 -33.85
C SER A 115 -20.38 36.33 -35.04
N LEU A 116 -19.07 36.55 -34.81
CA LEU A 116 -18.04 36.67 -35.86
C LEU A 116 -16.84 35.73 -35.62
N ARG A 117 -17.07 34.60 -34.93
CA ARG A 117 -16.03 33.68 -34.44
C ARG A 117 -15.11 33.08 -35.53
N GLN A 118 -15.41 33.30 -36.81
CA GLN A 118 -14.64 32.76 -37.94
C GLN A 118 -13.38 33.57 -38.31
N GLU A 119 -13.27 34.85 -37.92
CA GLU A 119 -12.11 35.71 -38.19
C GLU A 119 -11.28 35.99 -36.92
N LEU A 120 -10.22 35.20 -36.70
CA LEU A 120 -9.40 35.24 -35.48
C LEU A 120 -8.67 36.59 -35.29
N SER A 121 -8.12 37.15 -36.37
CA SER A 121 -7.38 38.42 -36.34
C SER A 121 -8.28 39.59 -35.92
N PHE A 122 -9.50 39.63 -36.43
CA PHE A 122 -10.52 40.63 -36.09
C PHE A 122 -10.94 40.55 -34.62
N ALA A 123 -11.21 39.34 -34.12
CA ALA A 123 -11.57 39.13 -32.72
C ALA A 123 -10.46 39.60 -31.77
N PHE A 124 -9.19 39.27 -32.06
CA PHE A 124 -8.04 39.76 -31.29
C PHE A 124 -7.91 41.28 -31.30
N ALA A 125 -8.14 41.91 -32.45
CA ALA A 125 -8.07 43.37 -32.58
C ALA A 125 -9.13 44.07 -31.72
N ILE A 126 -10.35 43.51 -31.61
CA ILE A 126 -11.40 44.06 -30.73
C ILE A 126 -10.98 44.01 -29.25
N ILE A 127 -10.36 42.92 -28.80
CA ILE A 127 -9.90 42.79 -27.40
C ILE A 127 -8.84 43.82 -27.08
N VAL A 128 -7.85 43.95 -27.97
CA VAL A 128 -6.74 44.88 -27.83
C VAL A 128 -7.26 46.32 -27.88
N LEU A 129 -8.20 46.61 -28.78
CA LEU A 129 -8.87 47.91 -28.88
C LEU A 129 -9.63 48.27 -27.61
N LEU A 130 -10.43 47.36 -27.06
CA LEU A 130 -11.15 47.57 -25.81
C LEU A 130 -10.17 47.80 -24.65
N SER A 131 -9.12 46.99 -24.59
CA SER A 131 -8.06 47.14 -23.59
C SER A 131 -7.40 48.51 -23.72
N LEU A 132 -7.11 48.98 -24.95
CA LEU A 132 -6.58 50.32 -25.24
C LEU A 132 -7.55 51.47 -24.92
N CYS A 133 -8.85 51.22 -24.88
CA CYS A 133 -9.82 52.22 -24.46
C CYS A 133 -9.91 52.28 -22.92
N TYR A 134 -10.07 51.12 -22.28
CA TYR A 134 -10.44 51.01 -20.87
C TYR A 134 -9.26 50.95 -19.90
N PHE A 135 -8.10 50.40 -20.28
CA PHE A 135 -6.91 50.39 -19.42
C PHE A 135 -6.34 51.81 -19.22
N PRO A 136 -6.21 52.67 -20.25
CA PRO A 136 -5.80 54.06 -20.09
C PRO A 136 -6.82 54.89 -19.30
N SER A 137 -8.12 54.63 -19.53
CA SER A 137 -9.21 55.18 -18.71
C SER A 137 -9.06 54.80 -17.23
N TYR A 138 -8.78 53.53 -16.91
CA TYR A 138 -8.52 53.05 -15.55
C TYR A 138 -7.35 53.77 -14.90
N LEU A 139 -6.22 53.87 -15.60
CA LEU A 139 -5.02 54.58 -15.10
C LEU A 139 -5.37 56.02 -14.69
N VAL A 140 -6.15 56.72 -15.51
CA VAL A 140 -6.60 58.07 -15.20
C VAL A 140 -7.55 58.13 -14.00
N VAL A 141 -8.50 57.20 -13.89
CA VAL A 141 -9.40 57.12 -12.72
C VAL A 141 -8.61 56.87 -11.42
N ARG A 142 -7.51 56.12 -11.49
CA ARG A 142 -6.65 55.79 -10.35
C ARG A 142 -5.52 56.80 -10.09
N GLY A 143 -5.42 57.86 -10.88
CA GLY A 143 -4.57 59.01 -10.57
C GLY A 143 -3.40 59.26 -11.53
N SER A 144 -3.27 58.51 -12.64
CA SER A 144 -2.25 58.78 -13.67
C SER A 144 -2.51 60.11 -14.41
N PRO A 145 -1.46 60.77 -14.92
CA PRO A 145 -1.58 62.03 -15.65
C PRO A 145 -2.43 61.87 -16.94
N LYS A 146 -3.59 62.52 -16.96
CA LYS A 146 -4.60 62.40 -18.03
C LYS A 146 -4.06 62.64 -19.43
N ARG A 147 -3.26 63.71 -19.57
CA ARG A 147 -2.73 64.15 -20.86
C ARG A 147 -1.79 63.11 -21.46
N GLU A 148 -0.87 62.58 -20.66
CA GLU A 148 0.12 61.61 -21.10
C GLU A 148 -0.54 60.29 -21.49
N VAL A 149 -1.36 59.73 -20.60
CA VAL A 149 -2.01 58.43 -20.80
C VAL A 149 -2.95 58.44 -22.01
N PHE A 150 -3.77 59.50 -22.18
CA PHE A 150 -4.67 59.59 -23.32
C PHE A 150 -3.98 59.96 -24.63
N ILE A 151 -2.87 60.71 -24.62
CA ILE A 151 -2.09 60.95 -25.85
C ILE A 151 -1.48 59.64 -26.34
N THR A 152 -0.86 58.86 -25.46
CA THR A 152 -0.26 57.58 -25.85
C THR A 152 -1.31 56.60 -26.35
N ALA A 153 -2.39 56.40 -25.59
CA ALA A 153 -3.46 55.49 -25.97
C ALA A 153 -4.24 55.95 -27.21
N GLY A 154 -4.75 57.19 -27.18
CA GLY A 154 -5.52 57.77 -28.29
C GLY A 154 -4.68 57.90 -29.57
N GLY A 155 -3.40 58.28 -29.44
CA GLY A 155 -2.46 58.28 -30.55
C GLY A 155 -2.28 56.89 -31.14
N SER A 156 -2.10 55.86 -30.32
CA SER A 156 -1.99 54.48 -30.80
C SER A 156 -3.27 54.00 -31.49
N ILE A 157 -4.46 54.27 -30.93
CA ILE A 157 -5.73 53.88 -31.54
C ILE A 157 -5.90 54.57 -32.91
N ILE A 158 -5.62 55.86 -33.02
CA ILE A 158 -5.75 56.60 -34.28
C ILE A 158 -4.76 56.09 -35.32
N ILE A 159 -3.47 55.99 -34.98
CA ILE A 159 -2.42 55.55 -35.92
C ILE A 159 -2.71 54.12 -36.41
N LEU A 160 -3.04 53.20 -35.49
CA LEU A 160 -3.30 51.81 -35.84
C LEU A 160 -4.61 51.65 -36.61
N SER A 161 -5.65 52.45 -36.30
CA SER A 161 -6.91 52.43 -37.07
C SER A 161 -6.70 52.96 -38.50
N VAL A 162 -5.89 54.01 -38.68
CA VAL A 162 -5.51 54.50 -40.01
C VAL A 162 -4.70 53.44 -40.76
N ALA A 163 -3.74 52.80 -40.10
CA ALA A 163 -3.00 51.69 -40.69
C ALA A 163 -3.94 50.55 -41.12
N THR A 164 -4.91 50.18 -40.28
CA THR A 164 -5.93 49.16 -40.60
C THR A 164 -6.74 49.57 -41.83
N ILE A 165 -7.17 50.83 -41.93
CA ILE A 165 -7.90 51.34 -43.11
C ILE A 165 -7.06 51.24 -44.37
N LEU A 166 -5.78 51.64 -44.32
CA LEU A 166 -4.90 51.63 -45.49
C LEU A 166 -4.57 50.21 -45.97
N LEU A 167 -4.44 49.27 -45.04
CA LEU A 167 -4.21 47.85 -45.35
C LEU A 167 -5.47 47.19 -45.92
N GLU A 168 -6.63 47.44 -45.32
CA GLU A 168 -7.91 46.87 -45.75
C GLU A 168 -8.38 47.44 -47.10
N SER A 169 -8.01 48.68 -47.42
CA SER A 169 -8.28 49.30 -48.72
C SER A 169 -7.23 48.98 -49.78
N GLU A 170 -6.31 48.04 -49.49
CA GLU A 170 -5.22 47.60 -50.37
C GLU A 170 -4.27 48.72 -50.83
N VAL A 171 -4.26 49.87 -50.15
CA VAL A 171 -3.34 51.00 -50.43
C VAL A 171 -1.92 50.67 -49.98
N LEU A 172 -1.78 49.90 -48.90
CA LEU A 172 -0.53 49.34 -48.41
C LEU A 172 -0.62 47.82 -48.47
N ASN A 173 0.42 47.15 -48.96
CA ASN A 173 0.42 45.70 -49.11
C ASN A 173 1.37 45.07 -48.06
N THR A 174 0.85 44.22 -47.18
CA THR A 174 1.62 43.51 -46.15
C THR A 174 1.30 42.02 -46.15
N VAL A 175 2.27 41.23 -45.70
CA VAL A 175 2.10 39.77 -45.53
C VAL A 175 1.15 39.44 -44.37
N PHE A 176 0.97 40.37 -43.43
CA PHE A 176 0.09 40.21 -42.26
C PHE A 176 -1.28 40.85 -42.51
N ASP A 177 -2.32 40.20 -41.98
CA ASP A 177 -3.69 40.71 -41.92
C ASP A 177 -3.76 42.07 -41.20
N SER A 178 -4.64 42.96 -41.68
CA SER A 178 -4.78 44.33 -41.20
C SER A 178 -5.07 44.40 -39.69
N TYR A 179 -5.83 43.44 -39.17
CA TYR A 179 -6.19 43.34 -37.76
C TYR A 179 -5.10 42.73 -36.88
N TRP A 180 -4.21 41.89 -37.43
CA TRP A 180 -3.02 41.44 -36.71
C TRP A 180 -2.03 42.57 -36.45
N VAL A 181 -1.84 43.45 -37.46
CA VAL A 181 -1.00 44.65 -37.32
C VAL A 181 -1.53 45.56 -36.21
N PHE A 182 -2.86 45.76 -36.17
CA PHE A 182 -3.50 46.49 -35.07
C PHE A 182 -3.26 45.81 -33.71
N SER A 183 -3.45 44.49 -33.62
CA SER A 183 -3.33 43.74 -32.37
C SER A 183 -1.91 43.77 -31.80
N ILE A 184 -0.88 43.56 -32.63
CA ILE A 184 0.53 43.60 -32.22
C ILE A 184 0.93 45.01 -31.76
N GLY A 185 0.63 46.03 -32.57
CA GLY A 185 0.95 47.42 -32.25
C GLY A 185 0.20 47.90 -31.01
N GLY A 186 -1.06 47.51 -30.86
CA GLY A 186 -1.89 47.87 -29.72
C GLY A 186 -1.47 47.14 -28.44
N GLY A 187 -1.11 45.86 -28.54
CA GLY A 187 -0.52 45.09 -27.45
C GLY A 187 0.80 45.69 -26.96
N ALA A 188 1.67 46.14 -27.88
CA ALA A 188 2.92 46.83 -27.53
C ALA A 188 2.65 48.18 -26.80
N SER A 189 1.67 48.95 -27.26
CA SER A 189 1.24 50.20 -26.61
C SER A 189 0.69 49.94 -25.19
N LEU A 190 -0.12 48.90 -25.02
CA LEU A 190 -0.63 48.46 -23.71
C LEU A 190 0.50 48.01 -22.79
N PHE A 191 1.43 47.20 -23.28
CA PHE A 191 2.59 46.76 -22.53
C PHE A 191 3.44 47.95 -22.07
N TYR A 192 3.68 48.94 -22.94
CA TYR A 192 4.38 50.18 -22.58
C TYR A 192 3.66 50.95 -21.47
N LEU A 193 2.35 51.17 -21.61
CA LEU A 193 1.54 51.88 -20.60
C LEU A 193 1.53 51.14 -19.26
N LEU A 194 1.41 49.82 -19.29
CA LEU A 194 1.45 48.97 -18.10
C LEU A 194 2.83 48.99 -17.44
N ALA A 195 3.91 48.81 -18.21
CA ALA A 195 5.28 48.82 -17.69
C ALA A 195 5.65 50.17 -17.05
N LYS A 196 5.11 51.27 -17.59
CA LYS A 196 5.34 52.64 -17.10
C LYS A 196 4.50 52.99 -15.88
N HIS A 197 3.22 52.64 -15.86
CA HIS A 197 2.28 52.99 -14.79
C HIS A 197 1.94 51.82 -13.86
N GLN A 198 2.72 50.74 -13.86
CA GLN A 198 2.47 49.53 -13.06
C GLN A 198 2.21 49.82 -11.58
N GLY A 199 2.92 50.77 -10.96
CA GLY A 199 2.79 51.08 -9.53
C GLY A 199 1.42 51.62 -9.11
N ILE A 200 0.59 52.08 -10.05
CA ILE A 200 -0.77 52.60 -9.80
C ILE A 200 -1.82 51.47 -9.90
N VAL A 201 -1.50 50.40 -10.61
CA VAL A 201 -2.40 49.25 -10.82
C VAL A 201 -2.25 48.30 -9.65
N SER A 202 -3.35 48.03 -8.94
CA SER A 202 -3.36 47.03 -7.86
C SER A 202 -3.14 45.62 -8.40
N ASP A 203 -2.49 44.77 -7.61
CA ASP A 203 -2.24 43.36 -7.94
C ASP A 203 -3.53 42.62 -8.31
N THR A 204 -4.64 42.89 -7.61
CA THR A 204 -5.97 42.31 -7.91
C THR A 204 -6.37 42.50 -9.35
N VAL A 205 -6.25 43.72 -9.86
CA VAL A 205 -6.64 44.07 -11.23
C VAL A 205 -5.75 43.36 -12.26
N LEU A 206 -4.46 43.21 -11.96
CA LEU A 206 -3.54 42.53 -12.86
C LEU A 206 -3.81 41.04 -12.94
N TRP A 207 -3.99 40.37 -11.81
CA TRP A 207 -4.21 38.94 -11.83
C TRP A 207 -5.64 38.60 -12.33
N THR A 208 -6.67 39.40 -12.00
CA THR A 208 -8.00 39.23 -12.60
C THR A 208 -7.99 39.49 -14.11
N GLY A 209 -7.20 40.48 -14.55
CA GLY A 209 -7.01 40.78 -15.97
C GLY A 209 -6.32 39.64 -16.70
N SER A 210 -5.27 39.06 -16.12
CA SER A 210 -4.56 37.90 -16.68
C SER A 210 -5.48 36.69 -16.86
N ILE A 211 -6.30 36.36 -15.85
CA ILE A 211 -7.28 35.27 -15.93
C ILE A 211 -8.36 35.58 -16.98
N GLY A 212 -8.85 36.82 -17.01
CA GLY A 212 -9.86 37.25 -17.99
C GLY A 212 -9.37 37.17 -19.43
N VAL A 213 -8.14 37.65 -19.70
CA VAL A 213 -7.53 37.56 -21.03
C VAL A 213 -7.28 36.10 -21.41
N THR A 214 -6.79 35.27 -20.48
CA THR A 214 -6.60 33.82 -20.71
C THR A 214 -7.92 33.15 -21.10
N SER A 215 -8.98 33.38 -20.33
CA SER A 215 -10.33 32.84 -20.60
C SER A 215 -10.85 33.27 -21.97
N LEU A 216 -10.62 34.52 -22.31
CA LEU A 216 -11.13 35.10 -23.55
C LEU A 216 -10.35 34.62 -24.78
N VAL A 217 -9.02 34.44 -24.67
CA VAL A 217 -8.18 33.79 -25.69
C VAL A 217 -8.60 32.33 -25.93
N LEU A 218 -8.95 31.60 -24.87
CA LEU A 218 -9.48 30.23 -24.95
C LEU A 218 -10.85 30.18 -25.65
N VAL A 219 -11.74 31.11 -25.34
CA VAL A 219 -13.07 31.17 -25.98
C VAL A 219 -12.98 31.56 -27.47
N ILE A 220 -12.01 32.39 -27.84
CA ILE A 220 -11.90 32.93 -29.21
C ILE A 220 -11.24 31.97 -30.18
N THR A 221 -10.41 31.06 -29.68
CA THR A 221 -9.70 30.10 -30.52
C THR A 221 -10.43 28.76 -30.46
N PRO A 222 -11.39 28.47 -31.37
CA PRO A 222 -12.04 27.17 -31.41
C PRO A 222 -10.99 26.08 -31.68
N LEU A 223 -11.10 24.98 -30.95
CA LEU A 223 -10.25 23.79 -31.08
C LEU A 223 -10.99 22.79 -31.98
N ASP A 224 -11.20 23.18 -33.25
CA ASP A 224 -11.75 22.28 -34.27
C ASP A 224 -10.60 21.58 -35.02
N GLU A 225 -10.84 20.36 -35.52
CA GLU A 225 -9.85 19.37 -36.03
C GLU A 225 -8.87 19.87 -37.11
N SER A 226 -9.10 21.02 -37.75
CA SER A 226 -8.29 21.50 -38.87
C SER A 226 -7.63 22.84 -38.58
N THR A 227 -6.43 22.84 -37.97
CA THR A 227 -5.20 23.55 -38.39
C THR A 227 -4.22 23.70 -37.21
N GLU A 228 -3.09 22.97 -37.24
CA GLU A 228 -1.96 23.09 -36.30
C GLU A 228 -1.56 24.55 -35.99
N TYR A 229 -1.69 25.44 -36.98
CA TYR A 229 -1.41 26.88 -36.85
C TYR A 229 -2.25 27.61 -35.79
N ARG A 230 -3.53 27.25 -35.61
CA ARG A 230 -4.42 27.91 -34.63
C ARG A 230 -4.05 27.53 -33.21
N MET A 231 -3.67 26.28 -33.01
CA MET A 231 -3.22 25.78 -31.73
C MET A 231 -1.83 26.33 -31.35
N LEU A 232 -0.89 26.35 -32.30
CA LEU A 232 0.41 27.00 -32.11
C LEU A 232 0.23 28.46 -31.71
N PHE A 233 -0.73 29.15 -32.34
CA PHE A 233 -1.07 30.53 -31.98
C PHE A 233 -1.66 30.65 -30.57
N LEU A 234 -2.62 29.79 -30.20
CA LEU A 234 -3.19 29.75 -28.84
C LEU A 234 -2.09 29.58 -27.79
N ILE A 235 -1.25 28.56 -27.96
CA ILE A 235 -0.17 28.24 -27.04
C ILE A 235 0.87 29.37 -27.00
N GLY A 236 1.21 29.97 -28.15
CA GLY A 236 2.10 31.11 -28.22
C GLY A 236 1.57 32.33 -27.46
N ALA A 237 0.28 32.64 -27.63
CA ALA A 237 -0.37 33.74 -26.93
C ALA A 237 -0.41 33.49 -25.40
N LEU A 238 -0.79 32.28 -24.97
CA LEU A 238 -0.80 31.90 -23.56
C LEU A 238 0.62 31.90 -22.95
N SER A 239 1.62 31.39 -23.66
CA SER A 239 3.02 31.42 -23.24
C SER A 239 3.48 32.85 -22.98
N LEU A 240 3.18 33.78 -23.89
CA LEU A 240 3.53 35.18 -23.76
C LEU A 240 2.86 35.82 -22.54
N ILE A 241 1.56 35.56 -22.33
CA ILE A 241 0.80 36.09 -21.18
C ILE A 241 1.41 35.60 -19.86
N HIS A 242 1.70 34.31 -19.73
CA HIS A 242 2.23 33.72 -18.50
C HIS A 242 3.67 34.15 -18.22
N ILE A 243 4.56 34.18 -19.23
CA ILE A 243 5.93 34.68 -19.08
C ILE A 243 5.94 36.17 -18.73
N ALA A 244 5.15 36.99 -19.41
CA ALA A 244 5.04 38.42 -19.10
C ALA A 244 4.48 38.65 -17.69
N GLY A 245 3.50 37.86 -17.26
CA GLY A 245 2.95 37.88 -15.90
C GLY A 245 4.00 37.49 -14.85
N GLY A 246 4.83 36.48 -15.11
CA GLY A 246 5.94 36.07 -14.25
C GLY A 246 7.04 37.12 -14.14
N LEU A 247 7.47 37.71 -15.27
CA LEU A 247 8.46 38.79 -15.25
C LEU A 247 7.93 40.04 -14.52
N LEU A 248 6.65 40.37 -14.71
CA LEU A 248 6.01 41.48 -14.03
C LEU A 248 5.86 41.22 -12.52
N SER A 249 5.61 39.98 -12.11
CA SER A 249 5.53 39.62 -10.69
C SER A 249 6.88 39.83 -10.01
N ILE A 250 7.97 39.33 -10.60
CA ILE A 250 9.35 39.50 -10.12
C ILE A 250 9.69 40.99 -10.01
N LYS A 251 9.44 41.77 -11.06
CA LYS A 251 9.73 43.22 -11.08
C LYS A 251 8.99 43.98 -9.99
N ARG A 252 7.78 43.55 -9.62
CA ARG A 252 6.93 44.19 -8.61
C ARG A 252 7.09 43.63 -7.19
N GLY A 253 7.73 42.48 -7.04
CA GLY A 253 7.70 41.73 -5.78
C GLY A 253 6.29 41.26 -5.39
N SER A 254 5.41 40.97 -6.36
CA SER A 254 4.02 40.55 -6.09
C SER A 254 3.86 39.03 -6.04
N ALA A 255 3.70 38.48 -4.84
CA ALA A 255 3.45 37.04 -4.65
C ALA A 255 2.13 36.58 -5.29
N SER A 256 1.06 37.39 -5.21
CA SER A 256 -0.25 37.04 -5.79
C SER A 256 -0.20 36.90 -7.31
N LEU A 257 0.53 37.80 -7.99
CA LEU A 257 0.73 37.73 -9.43
C LEU A 257 1.65 36.57 -9.83
N ALA A 258 2.66 36.26 -9.00
CA ALA A 258 3.50 35.08 -9.17
C ALA A 258 2.68 33.79 -9.07
N GLY A 259 1.73 33.71 -8.15
CA GLY A 259 0.80 32.57 -8.07
C GLY A 259 -0.02 32.38 -9.33
N VAL A 260 -0.61 33.46 -9.87
CA VAL A 260 -1.42 33.35 -11.10
C VAL A 260 -0.56 32.99 -12.31
N SER A 261 0.65 33.53 -12.47
CA SER A 261 1.51 33.18 -13.61
C SER A 261 2.02 31.73 -13.55
N VAL A 262 2.26 31.19 -12.35
CA VAL A 262 2.75 29.82 -12.16
C VAL A 262 1.62 28.78 -12.25
N LEU A 263 0.43 29.08 -11.72
CA LEU A 263 -0.65 28.08 -11.60
C LEU A 263 -1.60 28.06 -12.80
N THR A 264 -1.85 29.21 -13.43
CA THR A 264 -2.80 29.30 -14.57
C THR A 264 -2.45 28.34 -15.72
N PRO A 265 -1.17 28.15 -16.13
CA PRO A 265 -0.79 27.18 -17.17
C PRO A 265 -1.28 25.75 -16.93
N TRP A 266 -1.47 25.36 -15.68
CA TRP A 266 -1.88 24.02 -15.27
C TRP A 266 -3.39 23.94 -14.95
N LEU A 267 -3.99 25.05 -14.53
CA LEU A 267 -5.43 25.11 -14.23
C LEU A 267 -6.28 25.16 -15.49
N TRP A 268 -5.89 25.93 -16.50
CA TRP A 268 -6.75 26.11 -17.68
C TRP A 268 -7.00 24.80 -18.46
N PRO A 269 -6.01 23.91 -18.70
CA PRO A 269 -6.27 22.66 -19.42
C PRO A 269 -7.19 21.74 -18.61
N THR A 270 -6.96 21.65 -17.30
CA THR A 270 -7.78 20.86 -16.38
C THR A 270 -9.24 21.32 -16.36
N ILE A 271 -9.47 22.64 -16.31
CA ILE A 271 -10.81 23.22 -16.35
C ILE A 271 -11.49 22.95 -17.70
N MET A 272 -10.74 23.08 -18.79
CA MET A 272 -11.28 22.80 -20.12
C MET A 272 -11.70 21.34 -20.26
N VAL A 273 -10.84 20.39 -19.88
CA VAL A 273 -11.18 18.96 -19.85
C VAL A 273 -12.41 18.70 -18.97
N ALA A 274 -12.49 19.30 -17.79
CA ALA A 274 -13.63 19.12 -16.90
C ALA A 274 -14.95 19.65 -17.49
N ILE A 275 -14.95 20.85 -18.10
CA ILE A 275 -16.12 21.41 -18.77
C ILE A 275 -16.54 20.49 -19.93
N TYR A 276 -15.55 20.04 -20.68
CA TYR A 276 -15.74 19.19 -21.83
C TYR A 276 -16.38 17.84 -21.47
N GLU A 277 -15.84 17.14 -20.47
CA GLU A 277 -16.36 15.88 -19.94
C GLU A 277 -17.78 16.04 -19.35
N ILE A 278 -18.06 17.17 -18.68
CA ILE A 278 -19.41 17.49 -18.18
C ILE A 278 -20.38 17.67 -19.35
N MET A 279 -19.99 18.38 -20.40
CA MET A 279 -20.82 18.58 -21.59
C MET A 279 -21.09 17.26 -22.31
N GLU A 280 -20.08 16.41 -22.47
CA GLU A 280 -20.22 15.08 -23.06
C GLU A 280 -21.17 14.20 -22.22
N THR A 281 -20.97 14.14 -20.91
CA THR A 281 -21.84 13.39 -19.98
C THR A 281 -23.31 13.85 -20.06
N ILE A 282 -23.55 15.17 -20.15
CA ILE A 282 -24.89 15.74 -20.30
C ILE A 282 -25.49 15.37 -21.66
N SER A 283 -24.70 15.43 -22.74
CA SER A 283 -25.13 15.09 -24.10
C SER A 283 -25.52 13.62 -24.22
N LEU A 284 -24.68 12.71 -23.71
CA LEU A 284 -24.94 11.26 -23.68
C LEU A 284 -26.21 10.91 -22.90
N ARG A 285 -26.49 11.61 -21.79
CA ARG A 285 -27.72 11.43 -21.00
C ARG A 285 -28.97 12.03 -21.68
N GLY A 286 -28.79 13.01 -22.57
CA GLY A 286 -29.85 13.70 -23.29
C GLY A 286 -30.50 12.90 -24.44
N GLY A 287 -30.00 11.71 -24.75
CA GLY A 287 -30.60 10.79 -25.75
C GLY A 287 -30.40 11.19 -27.21
N ASN A 288 -29.47 12.09 -27.50
CA ASN A 288 -29.20 12.57 -28.86
C ASN A 288 -28.20 11.65 -29.58
N ASN A 289 -28.62 10.40 -29.88
CA ASN A 289 -27.80 9.38 -30.57
C ASN A 289 -27.60 9.66 -32.08
N GLY A 290 -27.76 10.91 -32.53
CA GLY A 290 -28.05 11.24 -33.94
C GLY A 290 -27.02 12.10 -34.69
N THR A 291 -25.96 12.59 -34.06
CA THR A 291 -24.87 13.28 -34.77
C THR A 291 -23.54 12.92 -34.13
N SER A 292 -22.79 12.08 -34.83
CA SER A 292 -21.41 11.68 -34.56
C SER A 292 -20.45 12.86 -34.75
N GLU A 293 -20.50 13.82 -33.84
CA GLU A 293 -19.30 14.59 -33.50
C GLU A 293 -19.00 14.19 -32.07
N SER A 294 -18.19 13.14 -31.89
CA SER A 294 -17.38 13.07 -30.67
C SER A 294 -16.69 14.41 -30.61
N TYR A 295 -17.00 15.24 -29.63
CA TYR A 295 -16.45 16.59 -29.61
C TYR A 295 -14.94 16.55 -29.29
N SER A 296 -14.14 15.59 -29.75
CA SER A 296 -12.81 15.29 -29.25
C SER A 296 -11.97 16.55 -29.20
N LEU A 297 -11.71 17.02 -27.98
CA LEU A 297 -10.69 18.02 -27.74
C LEU A 297 -9.38 17.35 -28.16
N GLU A 298 -8.76 17.77 -29.26
CA GLU A 298 -7.44 17.27 -29.63
C GLU A 298 -6.45 18.42 -29.41
N ILE A 299 -5.89 18.48 -28.21
CA ILE A 299 -4.81 19.41 -27.91
C ILE A 299 -3.53 18.79 -28.53
N GLY A 300 -3.30 19.06 -29.82
CA GLY A 300 -2.06 18.77 -30.57
C GLY A 300 -0.78 18.56 -29.71
N ALA A 301 -0.43 17.29 -29.63
CA ALA A 301 0.66 16.62 -28.92
C ALA A 301 1.90 17.48 -28.58
N ASP A 302 2.75 17.76 -29.57
CA ASP A 302 4.13 18.21 -29.29
C ASP A 302 4.25 19.64 -28.72
N VAL A 303 3.50 20.59 -29.30
CA VAL A 303 3.61 22.02 -28.94
C VAL A 303 3.02 22.27 -27.55
N PHE A 304 1.97 21.52 -27.19
CA PHE A 304 1.34 21.62 -25.88
C PHE A 304 2.21 21.03 -24.78
N VAL A 305 2.82 19.86 -25.02
CA VAL A 305 3.80 19.25 -24.12
C VAL A 305 4.98 20.19 -23.89
N PHE A 306 5.50 20.83 -24.95
CA PHE A 306 6.55 21.83 -24.82
C PHE A 306 6.12 23.02 -23.96
N TYR A 307 4.87 23.49 -24.12
CA TYR A 307 4.31 24.56 -23.30
C TYR A 307 4.21 24.21 -21.81
N LEU A 308 3.77 22.99 -21.47
CA LEU A 308 3.71 22.52 -20.09
C LEU A 308 5.12 22.39 -19.49
N ALA A 309 6.07 21.82 -20.24
CA ALA A 309 7.47 21.72 -19.83
C ALA A 309 8.11 23.10 -19.60
N LEU A 310 7.92 24.04 -20.53
CA LEU A 310 8.40 25.42 -20.41
C LEU A 310 7.75 26.12 -19.21
N SER A 311 6.46 25.91 -18.99
CA SER A 311 5.72 26.48 -17.86
C SER A 311 6.25 25.99 -16.51
N SER A 312 6.69 24.73 -16.41
CA SER A 312 7.39 24.21 -15.22
C SER A 312 8.70 24.95 -14.95
N ILE A 313 9.53 25.14 -15.99
CA ILE A 313 10.84 25.80 -15.89
C ILE A 313 10.67 27.28 -15.52
N CYS A 314 9.79 28.00 -16.24
CA CYS A 314 9.45 29.39 -15.93
C CYS A 314 8.83 29.51 -14.54
N GLY A 315 8.01 28.53 -14.14
CA GLY A 315 7.42 28.45 -12.82
C GLY A 315 8.47 28.40 -11.72
N ALA A 316 9.45 27.51 -11.84
CA ALA A 316 10.56 27.43 -10.90
C ALA A 316 11.41 28.71 -10.87
N TRP A 317 11.63 29.35 -12.01
CA TRP A 317 12.34 30.63 -12.06
C TRP A 317 11.59 31.73 -11.30
N VAL A 318 10.28 31.85 -11.51
CA VAL A 318 9.43 32.78 -10.75
C VAL A 318 9.47 32.43 -9.25
N CYS A 319 9.26 31.17 -8.88
CA CYS A 319 9.27 30.72 -7.48
C CYS A 319 10.60 31.00 -6.76
N SER A 320 11.73 30.88 -7.46
CA SER A 320 13.07 31.15 -6.90
C SER A 320 13.27 32.61 -6.45
N SER A 321 12.54 33.55 -7.07
CA SER A 321 12.58 34.98 -6.71
C SER A 321 11.80 35.29 -5.44
N PHE A 322 10.99 34.35 -4.95
CA PHE A 322 10.06 34.51 -3.85
C PHE A 322 10.25 33.43 -2.77
N LYS A 323 11.48 32.96 -2.54
CA LYS A 323 11.85 31.76 -1.73
C LYS A 323 10.94 31.39 -0.55
N GLU A 324 10.54 32.35 0.30
CA GLU A 324 9.69 32.14 1.49
C GLU A 324 8.24 32.65 1.34
N ALA A 325 7.85 33.16 0.18
CA ALA A 325 6.52 33.69 -0.05
C ALA A 325 5.51 32.54 -0.08
N SER A 326 4.91 32.28 1.08
CA SER A 326 3.64 31.57 1.13
C SER A 326 2.62 32.39 0.35
N LEU A 327 2.13 31.84 -0.76
CA LEU A 327 0.85 32.28 -1.29
C LEU A 327 -0.15 31.98 -0.19
N ASN A 328 -0.52 33.00 0.57
CA ASN A 328 -1.48 32.89 1.65
C ASN A 328 -2.90 32.73 1.09
N VAL A 329 -3.11 31.76 0.18
CA VAL A 329 -4.44 31.35 -0.32
C VAL A 329 -5.27 30.80 0.85
N SER A 330 -4.60 30.26 1.88
CA SER A 330 -5.23 29.78 3.10
C SER A 330 -5.82 30.90 3.98
N SER A 331 -5.42 32.17 3.80
CA SER A 331 -6.04 33.30 4.52
C SER A 331 -7.50 33.53 4.12
N GLY A 332 -7.89 33.17 2.89
CA GLY A 332 -9.28 33.23 2.40
C GLY A 332 -10.13 32.01 2.79
N LEU A 333 -9.49 30.87 3.09
CA LEU A 333 -10.10 29.73 3.78
C LEU A 333 -10.24 30.07 5.28
N ALA A 334 -11.09 31.05 5.56
CA ALA A 334 -11.53 31.40 6.91
C ALA A 334 -12.58 30.38 7.38
N GLY A 335 -12.15 29.14 7.60
CA GLY A 335 -12.91 28.12 8.33
C GLY A 335 -12.24 27.83 9.66
N THR A 336 -13.03 27.78 10.75
CA THR A 336 -12.59 27.49 12.13
C THR A 336 -12.40 25.99 12.41
N SER A 337 -12.35 25.15 11.37
CA SER A 337 -12.18 23.70 11.53
C SER A 337 -10.71 23.33 11.79
N GLU A 338 -10.50 22.30 12.60
CA GLU A 338 -9.17 21.71 12.83
C GLU A 338 -8.49 21.29 11.52
N MET A 339 -9.28 20.88 10.51
CA MET A 339 -8.80 20.58 9.17
C MET A 339 -8.19 21.81 8.47
N SER A 340 -8.82 22.99 8.57
CA SER A 340 -8.29 24.25 8.03
C SER A 340 -6.99 24.66 8.74
N ALA A 341 -6.90 24.45 10.06
CA ALA A 341 -5.69 24.70 10.84
C ALA A 341 -4.55 23.71 10.49
N ALA A 342 -4.84 22.42 10.36
CA ALA A 342 -3.88 21.39 9.98
C ALA A 342 -3.32 21.62 8.56
N ILE A 343 -4.18 22.02 7.62
CA ILE A 343 -3.81 22.38 6.24
C ILE A 343 -2.94 23.66 6.19
N LYS A 344 -3.18 24.62 7.10
CA LYS A 344 -2.33 25.81 7.23
C LYS A 344 -0.94 25.47 7.78
N GLN A 345 -0.84 24.48 8.66
CA GLN A 345 0.43 24.04 9.26
C GLN A 345 1.30 23.20 8.31
N THR A 346 0.74 22.60 7.25
CA THR A 346 1.46 21.67 6.36
C THR A 346 2.25 22.36 5.24
N GLU A 347 2.21 23.69 5.13
CA GLU A 347 2.84 24.47 4.05
C GLU A 347 2.50 24.02 2.60
N VAL A 348 1.50 23.14 2.42
CA VAL A 348 1.11 22.56 1.11
C VAL A 348 0.69 23.63 0.10
N PHE A 349 0.23 24.79 0.58
CA PHE A 349 -0.14 25.96 -0.22
C PHE A 349 1.00 26.97 -0.45
N ASN A 350 2.24 26.65 -0.04
CA ASN A 350 3.40 27.39 -0.52
C ASN A 350 3.46 27.30 -2.06
N LEU A 351 3.83 28.40 -2.74
CA LEU A 351 3.92 28.46 -4.19
C LEU A 351 4.83 27.36 -4.76
N TRP A 352 5.97 27.05 -4.12
CA TRP A 352 6.85 25.94 -4.54
C TRP A 352 6.19 24.56 -4.44
N ASN A 353 5.30 24.37 -3.47
CA ASN A 353 4.59 23.11 -3.24
C ASN A 353 3.40 22.98 -4.20
N LEU A 354 2.64 24.06 -4.39
CA LEU A 354 1.59 24.15 -5.40
C LEU A 354 2.13 23.93 -6.81
N ALA A 355 3.28 24.51 -7.13
CA ALA A 355 3.98 24.31 -8.40
C ALA A 355 4.51 22.88 -8.60
N LEU A 356 4.47 22.01 -7.58
CA LEU A 356 4.85 20.60 -7.68
C LEU A 356 3.63 19.70 -7.87
N TRP A 357 2.67 19.74 -6.94
CA TRP A 357 1.57 18.78 -6.95
C TRP A 357 0.47 19.12 -7.97
N LEU A 358 0.22 20.40 -8.25
CA LEU A 358 -0.81 20.80 -9.22
C LEU A 358 -0.42 20.42 -10.66
N PRO A 359 0.84 20.61 -11.11
CA PRO A 359 1.26 20.12 -12.42
C PRO A 359 1.20 18.61 -12.58
N ILE A 360 1.55 17.85 -11.53
CA ILE A 360 1.43 16.39 -11.53
C ILE A 360 -0.04 15.99 -11.67
N LEU A 361 -0.93 16.59 -10.86
CA LEU A 361 -2.37 16.35 -10.95
C LEU A 361 -2.93 16.67 -12.34
N THR A 362 -2.51 17.80 -12.92
CA THR A 362 -2.92 18.22 -14.27
C THR A 362 -2.47 17.20 -15.31
N SER A 363 -1.23 16.71 -15.22
CA SER A 363 -0.69 15.69 -16.13
C SER A 363 -1.49 14.39 -16.05
N VAL A 364 -1.91 13.98 -14.85
CA VAL A 364 -2.76 12.81 -14.64
C VAL A 364 -4.15 13.01 -15.28
N VAL A 365 -4.79 14.16 -15.07
CA VAL A 365 -6.11 14.46 -15.65
C VAL A 365 -6.04 14.46 -17.18
N LEU A 366 -5.03 15.11 -17.75
CA LEU A 366 -4.84 15.15 -19.20
C LEU A 366 -4.65 13.76 -19.80
N SER A 367 -3.86 12.90 -19.14
CA SER A 367 -3.65 11.52 -19.57
C SER A 367 -4.93 10.68 -19.45
N LEU A 368 -5.72 10.85 -18.38
CA LEU A 368 -7.03 10.17 -18.23
C LEU A 368 -8.01 10.55 -19.34
N SER A 369 -8.01 11.82 -19.76
CA SER A 369 -8.85 12.31 -20.86
C SER A 369 -8.31 12.04 -22.26
N GLY A 370 -7.17 11.32 -22.38
CA GLY A 370 -6.55 11.00 -23.67
C GLY A 370 -5.97 12.22 -24.42
N GLN A 371 -5.70 13.33 -23.73
CA GLN A 371 -5.17 14.56 -24.35
C GLN A 371 -3.66 14.56 -24.53
N ILE A 372 -2.95 13.73 -23.74
CA ILE A 372 -1.51 13.53 -23.84
C ILE A 372 -1.23 12.04 -23.85
N ASP A 373 -0.30 11.64 -24.70
CA ASP A 373 0.06 10.25 -24.90
C ASP A 373 0.90 9.71 -23.72
N ALA A 374 1.05 8.39 -23.66
CA ALA A 374 1.82 7.70 -22.62
C ALA A 374 3.25 8.24 -22.46
N ILE A 375 3.93 8.53 -23.59
CA ILE A 375 5.30 9.07 -23.62
C ILE A 375 5.31 10.53 -23.19
N GLU A 376 4.37 11.32 -23.68
CA GLU A 376 4.27 12.75 -23.41
C GLU A 376 4.01 13.04 -21.94
N ALA A 377 3.06 12.31 -21.34
CA ALA A 377 2.77 12.38 -19.91
C ALA A 377 4.04 12.11 -19.09
N ALA A 378 4.80 11.07 -19.44
CA ALA A 378 6.02 10.71 -18.76
C ALA A 378 7.13 11.77 -18.93
N LEU A 379 7.22 12.43 -20.09
CA LEU A 379 8.16 13.54 -20.33
C LEU A 379 7.80 14.80 -19.54
N VAL A 380 6.53 15.21 -19.52
CA VAL A 380 6.07 16.36 -18.72
C VAL A 380 6.36 16.11 -17.24
N PHE A 381 6.02 14.92 -16.73
CA PHE A 381 6.36 14.49 -15.38
C PHE A 381 7.87 14.48 -15.12
N GLY A 382 8.67 14.07 -16.11
CA GLY A 382 10.12 14.16 -16.13
C GLY A 382 10.65 15.56 -15.86
N VAL A 383 10.12 16.55 -16.60
CA VAL A 383 10.53 17.95 -16.45
C VAL A 383 10.12 18.50 -15.08
N ILE A 384 8.88 18.26 -14.64
CA ILE A 384 8.41 18.69 -13.31
C ILE A 384 9.32 18.13 -12.21
N SER A 385 9.56 16.82 -12.22
CA SER A 385 10.36 16.13 -11.21
C SER A 385 11.81 16.62 -11.18
N CYS A 386 12.46 16.71 -12.36
CA CYS A 386 13.83 17.19 -12.47
C CYS A 386 13.97 18.64 -12.00
N VAL A 387 13.06 19.53 -12.41
CA VAL A 387 13.08 20.95 -12.02
C VAL A 387 13.05 21.10 -10.50
N HIS A 388 12.17 20.37 -9.82
CA HIS A 388 12.07 20.44 -8.37
C HIS A 388 13.24 19.79 -7.63
N SER A 389 13.75 18.64 -8.10
CA SER A 389 14.92 17.99 -7.51
C SER A 389 16.19 18.83 -7.69
N ILE A 390 16.44 19.37 -8.89
CA ILE A 390 17.59 20.25 -9.16
C ILE A 390 17.48 21.54 -8.33
N SER A 391 16.29 22.13 -8.24
CA SER A 391 16.06 23.35 -7.44
C SER A 391 16.30 23.13 -5.95
N SER A 392 16.05 21.92 -5.43
CA SER A 392 16.36 21.54 -4.05
C SER A 392 17.87 21.41 -3.82
N ILE A 393 18.61 20.80 -4.76
CA ILE A 393 20.06 20.59 -4.64
C ILE A 393 20.83 21.92 -4.74
N THR A 394 20.40 22.78 -5.65
CA THR A 394 21.01 24.10 -5.91
C THR A 394 20.69 25.17 -4.87
N GLY A 395 19.82 24.88 -3.89
CA GLY A 395 19.41 25.84 -2.85
C GLY A 395 18.47 26.94 -3.34
N MET A 396 17.81 26.75 -4.50
CA MET A 396 16.78 27.66 -5.02
C MET A 396 15.42 27.47 -4.32
N ARG A 397 15.16 26.24 -3.84
CA ARG A 397 13.99 25.86 -3.04
C ARG A 397 14.42 25.45 -1.63
N ILE A 398 13.58 25.67 -0.63
CA ILE A 398 13.78 25.09 0.71
C ILE A 398 13.77 23.55 0.56
N PRO A 399 14.86 22.86 0.96
CA PRO A 399 14.94 21.42 0.78
C PRO A 399 13.85 20.74 1.62
N SER A 400 13.14 19.80 1.00
CA SER A 400 12.17 18.94 1.69
C SER A 400 12.57 17.50 1.46
N THR A 401 12.98 16.84 2.54
CA THR A 401 13.37 15.42 2.60
C THR A 401 12.16 14.49 2.44
N THR A 402 10.94 14.99 2.64
CA THR A 402 9.70 14.19 2.66
C THR A 402 8.73 14.54 1.53
N LEU A 403 8.37 15.82 1.35
CA LEU A 403 7.29 16.22 0.45
C LEU A 403 7.64 15.99 -1.03
N ILE A 404 8.85 16.39 -1.45
CA ILE A 404 9.27 16.22 -2.86
C ILE A 404 9.31 14.74 -3.22
N PRO A 405 9.99 13.87 -2.45
CA PRO A 405 10.02 12.45 -2.76
C PRO A 405 8.64 11.81 -2.82
N ILE A 406 7.80 12.04 -1.80
CA ILE A 406 6.45 11.47 -1.73
C ILE A 406 5.61 11.92 -2.93
N THR A 407 5.59 13.22 -3.23
CA THR A 407 4.74 13.74 -4.32
C THR A 407 5.23 13.24 -5.67
N VAL A 408 6.54 13.18 -5.91
CA VAL A 408 7.10 12.66 -7.16
C VAL A 408 6.80 11.17 -7.33
N GLY A 409 7.07 10.31 -6.34
CA GLY A 409 6.81 8.88 -6.57
C GLY A 409 5.34 8.47 -6.50
N VAL A 410 4.51 9.11 -5.66
CA VAL A 410 3.04 8.92 -5.74
C VAL A 410 2.52 9.42 -7.09
N GLY A 411 3.00 10.56 -7.56
CA GLY A 411 2.70 11.08 -8.89
C GLY A 411 3.07 10.09 -10.00
N GLY A 412 4.28 9.52 -9.93
CA GLY A 412 4.74 8.50 -10.88
C GLY A 412 3.88 7.24 -10.86
N VAL A 413 3.48 6.75 -9.68
CA VAL A 413 2.56 5.60 -9.55
C VAL A 413 1.22 5.89 -10.21
N VAL A 414 0.61 7.03 -9.89
CA VAL A 414 -0.70 7.41 -10.44
C VAL A 414 -0.61 7.58 -11.95
N LEU A 415 0.44 8.22 -12.46
CA LEU A 415 0.62 8.43 -13.89
C LEU A 415 0.87 7.11 -14.65
N GLN A 416 1.65 6.20 -14.08
CA GLN A 416 1.86 4.86 -14.64
C GLN A 416 0.56 4.04 -14.61
N TRP A 417 -0.25 4.17 -13.56
CA TRP A 417 -1.57 3.52 -13.47
C TRP A 417 -2.54 3.99 -14.56
N VAL A 418 -2.49 5.29 -14.91
CA VAL A 418 -3.34 5.89 -15.95
C VAL A 418 -2.88 5.52 -17.37
N GLY A 419 -1.66 5.01 -17.54
CA GLY A 419 -1.14 4.55 -18.83
C GLY A 419 0.13 5.27 -19.30
N GLY A 420 0.77 6.08 -18.46
CA GLY A 420 2.07 6.68 -18.77
C GLY A 420 3.17 5.62 -18.98
N ASP A 421 4.15 5.93 -19.83
CA ASP A 421 5.23 4.99 -20.16
C ASP A 421 6.05 4.61 -18.93
N ALA A 422 6.02 3.32 -18.59
CA ALA A 422 6.64 2.79 -17.37
C ALA A 422 8.17 2.94 -17.36
N SER A 423 8.84 2.75 -18.51
CA SER A 423 10.30 2.88 -18.60
C SER A 423 10.76 4.29 -18.27
N ILE A 424 10.13 5.30 -18.88
CA ILE A 424 10.46 6.71 -18.65
C ILE A 424 10.14 7.09 -17.20
N ILE A 425 8.97 6.71 -16.67
CA ILE A 425 8.57 7.04 -15.29
C ILE A 425 9.56 6.44 -14.28
N ILE A 426 9.95 5.17 -14.44
CA ILE A 426 10.90 4.51 -13.55
C ILE A 426 12.27 5.22 -13.60
N ILE A 427 12.74 5.59 -14.80
CA ILE A 427 13.97 6.39 -14.98
C ILE A 427 13.88 7.74 -14.29
N VAL A 428 12.79 8.48 -14.50
CA VAL A 428 12.57 9.80 -13.92
C VAL A 428 12.50 9.73 -12.41
N VAL A 429 11.67 8.85 -11.84
CA VAL A 429 11.55 8.67 -10.38
C VAL A 429 12.88 8.21 -9.81
N GLY A 430 13.56 7.29 -10.49
CA GLY A 430 14.92 6.87 -10.16
C GLY A 430 15.87 8.05 -10.04
N ILE A 431 16.14 8.77 -11.14
CA ILE A 431 17.10 9.88 -11.20
C ILE A 431 16.69 11.04 -10.28
N SER A 432 15.42 11.46 -10.30
CA SER A 432 14.93 12.61 -9.54
C SER A 432 15.04 12.40 -8.03
N LEU A 433 14.94 11.16 -7.57
CA LEU A 433 15.07 10.78 -6.17
C LEU A 433 16.50 10.33 -5.81
N PHE A 434 17.26 9.84 -6.77
CA PHE A 434 18.64 9.39 -6.60
C PHE A 434 19.64 10.55 -6.54
N LEU A 435 19.42 11.61 -7.32
CA LEU A 435 20.34 12.76 -7.39
C LEU A 435 20.50 13.48 -6.02
N PRO A 436 19.42 13.70 -5.23
CA PRO A 436 19.55 14.22 -3.87
C PRO A 436 20.28 13.28 -2.91
N LEU A 437 20.10 11.95 -3.04
CA LEU A 437 20.77 10.96 -2.18
C LEU A 437 22.26 10.79 -2.49
N LEU A 438 22.65 10.96 -3.76
CA LEU A 438 24.03 10.78 -4.20
C LEU A 438 24.90 11.98 -3.84
N ILE A 439 24.37 13.20 -3.99
CA ILE A 439 25.12 14.46 -3.87
C ILE A 439 24.81 15.19 -2.55
N GLY A 440 23.61 15.02 -2.01
CA GLY A 440 23.15 15.72 -0.81
C GLY A 440 23.71 15.18 0.51
N ASN A 441 23.38 15.88 1.60
CA ASN A 441 23.72 15.46 2.96
C ASN A 441 22.77 14.34 3.39
N TRP A 442 23.28 13.11 3.46
CA TRP A 442 22.52 11.93 3.89
C TRP A 442 22.10 12.04 5.37
N ASN A 443 20.80 12.15 5.63
CA ASN A 443 20.17 12.01 6.93
C ASN A 443 19.53 10.62 7.08
N PRO A 444 20.11 9.70 7.88
CA PRO A 444 19.60 8.34 8.02
C PRO A 444 18.19 8.24 8.64
N GLU A 445 17.69 9.29 9.31
CA GLU A 445 16.35 9.27 9.92
C GLU A 445 15.21 9.52 8.92
N GLU A 446 15.48 10.24 7.83
CA GLU A 446 14.45 10.72 6.89
C GLU A 446 14.67 10.19 5.47
N ASP A 447 15.92 10.03 5.04
CA ASP A 447 16.25 9.77 3.63
C ASP A 447 15.94 8.34 3.16
N TRP A 448 15.72 7.41 4.08
CA TRP A 448 15.25 6.05 3.74
C TRP A 448 13.85 6.08 3.09
N LEU A 449 13.04 7.12 3.36
CA LEU A 449 11.71 7.29 2.79
C LEU A 449 11.76 7.55 1.28
N VAL A 450 12.82 8.21 0.81
CA VAL A 450 13.08 8.42 -0.63
C VAL A 450 13.17 7.09 -1.36
N MET A 451 13.84 6.11 -0.76
CA MET A 451 13.95 4.77 -1.30
C MET A 451 12.60 4.05 -1.28
N VAL A 452 11.83 4.11 -0.19
CA VAL A 452 10.49 3.48 -0.14
C VAL A 452 9.64 3.91 -1.32
N VAL A 453 9.63 5.20 -1.63
CA VAL A 453 8.78 5.77 -2.67
C VAL A 453 9.19 5.31 -4.09
N GLN A 454 10.46 4.92 -4.31
CA GLN A 454 10.90 4.31 -5.57
C GLN A 454 10.30 2.91 -5.81
N SER A 455 9.84 2.21 -4.77
CA SER A 455 9.19 0.89 -4.93
C SER A 455 7.80 0.98 -5.58
N GLY A 456 7.13 2.14 -5.47
CA GLY A 456 5.77 2.33 -5.95
C GLY A 456 5.59 2.02 -7.44
N PRO A 457 6.32 2.70 -8.35
CA PRO A 457 6.23 2.45 -9.80
C PRO A 457 6.47 0.98 -10.17
N VAL A 458 7.37 0.31 -9.45
CA VAL A 458 7.69 -1.11 -9.69
C VAL A 458 6.53 -2.03 -9.31
N LEU A 459 5.77 -1.71 -8.26
CA LEU A 459 4.62 -2.52 -7.82
C LEU A 459 3.52 -2.57 -8.89
N THR A 460 3.37 -1.49 -9.67
CA THR A 460 2.36 -1.44 -10.74
C THR A 460 2.69 -2.34 -11.94
N LEU A 461 3.92 -2.87 -12.04
CA LEU A 461 4.31 -3.81 -13.10
C LEU A 461 3.87 -5.25 -12.84
N PHE A 462 3.67 -5.66 -11.58
CA PHE A 462 3.39 -7.05 -11.22
C PHE A 462 2.15 -7.65 -11.90
N PRO A 463 1.02 -6.93 -12.02
CA PRO A 463 -0.15 -7.44 -12.74
C PRO A 463 0.09 -7.65 -14.24
N ALA A 464 1.03 -6.92 -14.84
CA ALA A 464 1.24 -6.88 -16.29
C ALA A 464 2.27 -7.91 -16.80
N VAL A 465 2.93 -8.66 -15.91
CA VAL A 465 4.04 -9.56 -16.29
C VAL A 465 3.62 -10.62 -17.33
N GLY A 466 2.38 -11.12 -17.25
CA GLY A 466 1.87 -12.12 -18.18
C GLY A 466 1.66 -11.63 -19.62
N ALA A 467 1.60 -10.32 -19.86
CA ALA A 467 1.45 -9.73 -21.20
C ALA A 467 2.80 -9.49 -21.90
N GLY A 468 3.92 -9.64 -21.17
CA GLY A 468 5.25 -9.29 -21.64
C GLY A 468 5.53 -7.78 -21.55
N PHE A 469 6.79 -7.42 -21.33
CA PHE A 469 7.24 -6.03 -21.25
C PHE A 469 8.02 -5.66 -22.51
N SER A 470 7.56 -4.62 -23.21
CA SER A 470 8.28 -3.99 -24.30
C SER A 470 8.37 -2.49 -24.06
N SER A 471 9.51 -1.89 -24.38
CA SER A 471 9.59 -0.43 -24.45
C SER A 471 8.78 0.08 -25.63
N THR A 472 8.09 1.21 -25.43
CA THR A 472 7.44 1.95 -26.51
C THR A 472 8.45 2.58 -27.46
N ILE A 473 9.68 2.82 -26.98
CA ILE A 473 10.78 3.47 -27.69
C ILE A 473 11.92 2.46 -27.94
N PRO A 474 12.33 2.21 -29.20
CA PRO A 474 13.28 1.14 -29.54
C PRO A 474 14.67 1.22 -28.88
N TRP A 475 15.15 2.44 -28.57
CA TRP A 475 16.45 2.65 -27.93
C TRP A 475 16.37 2.72 -26.40
N LEU A 476 15.16 2.74 -25.84
CA LEU A 476 14.94 2.80 -24.40
C LEU A 476 14.87 1.37 -23.83
N PRO A 477 15.55 1.08 -22.69
CA PRO A 477 15.40 -0.19 -22.00
C PRO A 477 13.93 -0.44 -21.63
N ASP A 478 13.53 -1.71 -21.62
CA ASP A 478 12.20 -2.08 -21.14
C ASP A 478 12.03 -1.80 -19.63
N PRO A 479 10.78 -1.75 -19.13
CA PRO A 479 10.52 -1.38 -17.74
C PRO A 479 11.26 -2.25 -16.73
N VAL A 480 11.42 -3.55 -16.98
CA VAL A 480 12.10 -4.48 -16.06
C VAL A 480 13.61 -4.20 -16.03
N GLN A 481 14.23 -3.93 -17.18
CA GLN A 481 15.63 -3.50 -17.26
C GLN A 481 15.85 -2.17 -16.52
N CYS A 482 14.93 -1.21 -16.66
CA CYS A 482 14.96 0.06 -15.92
C CYS A 482 14.90 -0.18 -14.40
N VAL A 483 14.01 -1.06 -13.94
CA VAL A 483 13.88 -1.43 -12.53
C VAL A 483 15.19 -2.01 -11.99
N VAL A 484 15.77 -2.99 -12.69
CA VAL A 484 17.00 -3.67 -12.25
C VAL A 484 18.17 -2.69 -12.19
N ALA A 485 18.31 -1.80 -13.17
CA ALA A 485 19.36 -0.80 -13.20
C ALA A 485 19.22 0.22 -12.05
N ILE A 486 18.03 0.78 -11.84
CA ILE A 486 17.80 1.88 -10.89
C ILE A 486 17.74 1.36 -9.46
N LEU A 487 16.91 0.35 -9.19
CA LEU A 487 16.84 -0.21 -7.84
C LEU A 487 18.16 -0.88 -7.48
N GLY A 488 18.84 -1.53 -8.44
CA GLY A 488 20.20 -2.04 -8.25
C GLY A 488 21.20 -0.94 -7.86
N ALA A 489 21.19 0.20 -8.56
CA ALA A 489 22.03 1.35 -8.21
C ALA A 489 21.67 1.96 -6.85
N SER A 490 20.38 2.15 -6.55
CA SER A 490 19.91 2.65 -5.25
C SER A 490 20.36 1.73 -4.11
N VAL A 491 20.29 0.42 -4.33
CA VAL A 491 20.72 -0.58 -3.35
C VAL A 491 22.23 -0.59 -3.14
N PHE A 492 23.01 -0.49 -4.21
CA PHE A 492 24.47 -0.40 -4.12
C PHE A 492 24.92 0.86 -3.37
N ILE A 493 24.34 2.02 -3.68
CA ILE A 493 24.67 3.28 -2.99
C ILE A 493 24.20 3.27 -1.54
N GLY A 494 22.99 2.75 -1.28
CA GLY A 494 22.50 2.54 0.08
C GLY A 494 23.49 1.73 0.91
N ALA A 495 24.00 0.62 0.35
CA ALA A 495 25.03 -0.20 1.00
C ALA A 495 26.35 0.57 1.25
N LEU A 496 26.82 1.40 0.30
CA LEU A 496 28.03 2.21 0.46
C LEU A 496 27.88 3.32 1.52
N ARG A 497 26.71 3.97 1.60
CA ARG A 497 26.43 5.06 2.55
C ARG A 497 26.14 4.55 3.96
N THR A 498 25.73 3.29 4.13
CA THR A 498 25.50 2.62 5.42
C THR A 498 26.77 2.25 6.19
N GLY A 499 27.65 3.21 6.49
CA GLY A 499 28.72 3.00 7.48
C GLY A 499 28.20 2.46 8.82
N LEU A 500 29.09 2.14 9.78
CA LEU A 500 28.75 1.71 11.16
C LEU A 500 27.89 2.79 11.88
N GLN A 501 26.59 2.82 11.62
CA GLN A 501 25.63 3.78 12.17
C GLN A 501 24.68 3.10 13.14
N LEU A 502 24.21 3.85 14.15
CA LEU A 502 23.37 3.33 15.25
C LEU A 502 21.93 2.98 14.84
N LYS A 503 21.43 3.48 13.70
CA LYS A 503 20.04 3.32 13.23
C LYS A 503 19.96 2.84 11.77
N ILE A 504 20.46 1.64 11.47
CA ILE A 504 20.47 1.05 10.11
C ILE A 504 19.15 0.33 9.75
N LEU A 505 18.25 0.10 10.72
CA LEU A 505 17.09 -0.79 10.55
C LEU A 505 16.07 -0.34 9.48
N PRO A 506 15.58 0.92 9.44
CA PRO A 506 14.59 1.33 8.43
C PRO A 506 15.17 1.20 7.02
N LEU A 507 16.37 1.72 6.81
CA LEU A 507 17.06 1.68 5.53
C LEU A 507 17.37 0.25 5.07
N SER A 508 17.92 -0.60 5.94
CA SER A 508 18.19 -2.01 5.59
C SER A 508 16.91 -2.74 5.20
N THR A 509 15.80 -2.47 5.88
CA THR A 509 14.48 -3.05 5.56
C THR A 509 14.04 -2.66 4.14
N VAL A 510 14.17 -1.38 3.77
CA VAL A 510 13.83 -0.92 2.41
C VAL A 510 14.73 -1.51 1.35
N LEU A 511 16.03 -1.61 1.62
CA LEU A 511 17.00 -2.12 0.65
C LEU A 511 16.81 -3.61 0.39
N ILE A 512 16.52 -4.38 1.44
CA ILE A 512 16.15 -5.80 1.30
C ILE A 512 14.82 -5.92 0.56
N PHE A 513 13.83 -5.07 0.88
CA PHE A 513 12.55 -5.06 0.17
C PHE A 513 12.72 -4.78 -1.33
N HIS A 514 13.55 -3.80 -1.69
CA HIS A 514 13.89 -3.51 -3.09
C HIS A 514 14.58 -4.67 -3.80
N SER A 515 15.63 -5.24 -3.22
CA SER A 515 16.33 -6.36 -3.85
C SER A 515 15.43 -7.59 -3.98
N THR A 516 14.50 -7.78 -3.02
CA THR A 516 13.45 -8.81 -3.09
C THR A 516 12.47 -8.53 -4.22
N MET A 517 11.95 -7.30 -4.35
CA MET A 517 11.07 -6.90 -5.45
C MET A 517 11.70 -7.13 -6.82
N VAL A 518 12.95 -6.70 -6.99
CA VAL A 518 13.70 -6.89 -8.24
C VAL A 518 13.84 -8.39 -8.53
N CYS A 519 14.17 -9.20 -7.52
CA CYS A 519 14.28 -10.65 -7.67
C CYS A 519 12.95 -11.29 -8.11
N VAL A 520 11.85 -10.98 -7.43
CA VAL A 520 10.53 -11.55 -7.76
C VAL A 520 10.09 -11.10 -9.17
N LEU A 521 10.22 -9.81 -9.49
CA LEU A 521 9.85 -9.30 -10.83
C LEU A 521 10.68 -9.96 -11.93
N SER A 522 11.98 -10.19 -11.69
CA SER A 522 12.87 -10.84 -12.66
C SER A 522 12.52 -12.31 -12.88
N ILE A 523 12.13 -13.03 -11.81
CA ILE A 523 11.66 -14.42 -11.90
C ILE A 523 10.37 -14.48 -12.73
N LEU A 524 9.43 -13.56 -12.48
CA LEU A 524 8.16 -13.51 -13.22
C LEU A 524 8.38 -13.14 -14.70
N ASP A 525 9.31 -12.24 -15.02
CA ASP A 525 9.66 -11.85 -16.40
C ASP A 525 10.34 -13.00 -17.18
N GLY A 526 11.03 -13.92 -16.51
CA GLY A 526 11.54 -15.16 -17.10
C GLY A 526 12.85 -15.03 -17.89
N ARG A 527 13.41 -13.82 -18.08
CA ARG A 527 14.69 -13.63 -18.78
C ARG A 527 15.88 -14.02 -17.90
N ARG A 528 16.64 -15.01 -18.36
CA ARG A 528 17.79 -15.60 -17.62
C ARG A 528 18.83 -14.59 -17.16
N GLU A 529 19.19 -13.64 -18.02
CA GLU A 529 20.22 -12.63 -17.71
C GLU A 529 19.82 -11.77 -16.50
N ILE A 530 18.54 -11.38 -16.44
CA ILE A 530 18.02 -10.49 -15.39
C ILE A 530 17.87 -11.24 -14.07
N ILE A 531 17.40 -12.49 -14.12
CA ILE A 531 17.27 -13.36 -12.95
C ILE A 531 18.62 -13.53 -12.23
N TRP A 532 19.71 -13.78 -12.98
CA TRP A 532 21.02 -13.94 -12.35
C TRP A 532 21.50 -12.65 -11.68
N VAL A 533 21.33 -11.50 -12.33
CA VAL A 533 21.69 -10.19 -11.75
C VAL A 533 20.87 -9.92 -10.50
N SER A 534 19.56 -10.17 -10.52
CA SER A 534 18.68 -9.91 -9.38
C SER A 534 18.96 -10.83 -8.19
N VAL A 535 19.23 -12.11 -8.44
CA VAL A 535 19.57 -13.09 -7.40
C VAL A 535 20.91 -12.72 -6.75
N VAL A 536 21.92 -12.38 -7.55
CA VAL A 536 23.23 -11.95 -7.02
C VAL A 536 23.07 -10.66 -6.20
N LEU A 537 22.30 -9.69 -6.68
CA LEU A 537 22.01 -8.46 -5.95
C LEU A 537 21.31 -8.75 -4.62
N PHE A 538 20.29 -9.61 -4.62
CA PHE A 538 19.56 -10.00 -3.42
C PHE A 538 20.43 -10.71 -2.38
N VAL A 539 21.23 -11.69 -2.80
CA VAL A 539 22.14 -12.43 -1.90
C VAL A 539 23.23 -11.51 -1.36
N PHE A 540 23.87 -10.72 -2.22
CA PHE A 540 24.93 -9.79 -1.82
C PHE A 540 24.41 -8.79 -0.78
N THR A 541 23.24 -8.19 -1.03
CA THR A 541 22.69 -7.15 -0.17
C THR A 541 22.25 -7.69 1.16
N SER A 542 21.56 -8.84 1.17
CA SER A 542 21.16 -9.51 2.39
C SER A 542 22.36 -9.93 3.24
N MET A 543 23.40 -10.51 2.64
CA MET A 543 24.63 -10.85 3.36
C MET A 543 25.36 -9.60 3.87
N TRP A 544 25.45 -8.55 3.06
CA TRP A 544 26.07 -7.27 3.46
C TRP A 544 25.38 -6.67 4.68
N PHE A 545 24.04 -6.63 4.71
CA PHE A 545 23.30 -6.06 5.84
C PHE A 545 23.39 -6.90 7.10
N VAL A 546 23.24 -8.22 7.00
CA VAL A 546 23.36 -9.10 8.16
C VAL A 546 24.77 -8.99 8.76
N THR A 547 25.80 -9.01 7.92
CA THR A 547 27.18 -8.90 8.40
C THR A 547 27.48 -7.54 9.00
N ARG A 548 27.21 -6.43 8.30
CA ARG A 548 27.56 -5.08 8.77
C ARG A 548 26.68 -4.54 9.87
N GLY A 549 25.37 -4.70 9.76
CA GLY A 549 24.42 -4.10 10.68
C GLY A 549 24.37 -4.78 12.04
N GLU A 550 24.73 -6.07 12.12
CA GLU A 550 24.68 -6.82 13.38
C GLU A 550 25.97 -6.64 14.21
N ILE A 551 27.09 -6.24 13.61
CA ILE A 551 28.39 -5.99 14.31
C ILE A 551 28.23 -5.05 15.51
N LEU A 552 27.42 -3.99 15.40
CA LEU A 552 27.27 -3.03 16.50
C LEU A 552 26.50 -3.62 17.69
N ARG A 553 25.45 -4.41 17.40
CA ARG A 553 24.66 -5.09 18.43
C ARG A 553 25.44 -6.22 19.08
N GLU A 554 26.27 -6.91 18.29
CA GLU A 554 27.26 -7.86 18.76
C GLU A 554 28.24 -7.21 19.74
N LEU A 555 28.87 -6.10 19.36
CA LEU A 555 29.78 -5.35 20.23
C LEU A 555 29.09 -4.97 21.54
N ARG A 556 27.86 -4.43 21.50
CA ARG A 556 27.09 -4.10 22.70
C ARG A 556 26.85 -5.33 23.59
N SER A 557 26.46 -6.47 23.01
CA SER A 557 26.23 -7.71 23.77
C SER A 557 27.52 -8.31 24.33
N SER A 558 28.64 -8.19 23.61
CA SER A 558 29.96 -8.61 24.06
C SER A 558 30.47 -7.74 25.20
N THR A 559 30.30 -6.42 25.09
CA THR A 559 30.62 -5.47 26.17
C THR A 559 29.79 -5.74 27.42
N GLU A 560 28.49 -6.01 27.28
CA GLU A 560 27.63 -6.36 28.41
C GLU A 560 28.05 -7.69 29.07
N LYS A 561 28.38 -8.72 28.28
CA LYS A 561 28.90 -9.99 28.81
C LYS A 561 30.22 -9.80 29.58
N SER A 562 31.15 -9.02 29.02
CA SER A 562 32.43 -8.69 29.67
C SER A 562 32.21 -7.90 30.97
N ARG A 563 31.28 -6.95 30.98
CA ARG A 563 30.87 -6.18 32.17
C ARG A 563 30.36 -7.09 33.28
N ARG A 564 29.42 -8.00 32.98
CA ARG A 564 28.89 -8.97 33.96
C ARG A 564 29.94 -9.96 34.45
N ARG A 565 30.85 -10.40 33.58
CA ARG A 565 31.96 -11.28 33.98
C ARG A 565 32.90 -10.57 34.95
N GLN A 566 33.16 -9.27 34.75
CA GLN A 566 33.91 -8.47 35.70
C GLN A 566 33.19 -8.33 37.05
N GLU A 567 31.88 -8.03 37.06
CA GLU A 567 31.08 -7.96 38.30
C GLU A 567 31.15 -9.26 39.12
N VAL A 568 31.05 -10.42 38.47
CA VAL A 568 31.13 -11.73 39.13
C VAL A 568 32.54 -12.00 39.67
N ASN A 569 33.58 -11.63 38.93
CA ASN A 569 34.96 -11.78 39.40
C ASN A 569 35.26 -10.87 40.59
N GLU A 570 34.81 -9.61 40.57
CA GLU A 570 34.95 -8.69 41.69
C GLU A 570 34.21 -9.18 42.94
N PHE A 571 33.02 -9.76 42.77
CA PHE A 571 32.28 -10.40 43.87
C PHE A 571 33.03 -11.61 44.45
N LYS A 572 33.64 -12.45 43.60
CA LYS A 572 34.45 -13.61 44.04
C LYS A 572 35.72 -13.18 44.78
N GLU A 573 36.38 -12.10 44.35
CA GLU A 573 37.65 -11.65 44.93
C GLU A 573 37.49 -10.80 46.20
N LYS A 574 36.52 -9.88 46.24
CA LYS A 574 36.42 -8.89 47.32
C LYS A 574 35.35 -9.19 48.36
N GLY A 575 34.42 -10.12 48.10
CA GLY A 575 33.26 -10.36 48.96
C GLY A 575 32.36 -9.12 49.11
N ASP A 576 32.49 -8.16 48.19
CA ASP A 576 31.83 -6.87 48.29
C ASP A 576 30.40 -6.98 47.73
N HIS A 577 29.42 -6.86 48.63
CA HIS A 577 28.00 -6.99 48.31
C HIS A 577 27.43 -5.75 47.60
N HIS A 578 28.18 -4.65 47.50
CA HIS A 578 27.66 -3.37 47.01
C HIS A 578 27.68 -3.19 45.48
N SER A 579 28.43 -3.99 44.72
CA SER A 579 28.62 -3.81 43.27
C SER A 579 27.72 -4.67 42.38
N VAL A 580 27.01 -5.65 42.95
CA VAL A 580 26.24 -6.65 42.19
C VAL A 580 24.75 -6.56 42.53
N HIS A 581 23.87 -6.66 41.53
CA HIS A 581 22.43 -6.82 41.77
C HIS A 581 22.15 -8.18 42.45
N LEU A 582 22.18 -8.19 43.80
CA LEU A 582 21.92 -9.35 44.68
C LEU A 582 20.73 -10.24 44.28
N PRO A 583 19.54 -9.71 43.93
CA PRO A 583 18.38 -10.56 43.63
C PRO A 583 18.56 -11.45 42.39
N VAL A 584 19.41 -11.04 41.44
CA VAL A 584 19.70 -11.82 40.23
C VAL A 584 20.76 -12.88 40.50
N LEU A 585 21.75 -12.55 41.34
CA LEU A 585 22.78 -13.51 41.75
C LEU A 585 22.22 -14.62 42.64
N GLU A 586 21.30 -14.31 43.56
CA GLU A 586 20.58 -15.30 44.38
C GLU A 586 19.71 -16.23 43.52
N LYS A 587 19.03 -15.69 42.51
CA LYS A 587 18.28 -16.50 41.54
C LYS A 587 19.19 -17.41 40.71
N SER A 588 20.38 -16.92 40.31
CA SER A 588 21.38 -17.75 39.62
C SER A 588 21.95 -18.85 40.53
N ARG A 589 22.11 -18.56 41.83
CA ARG A 589 22.57 -19.50 42.86
C ARG A 589 21.53 -20.60 43.13
N MET A 590 20.24 -20.31 42.92
CA MET A 590 19.15 -21.31 42.96
C MET A 590 19.06 -22.19 41.70
N MET A 591 19.55 -21.71 40.54
CA MET A 591 19.52 -22.45 39.27
C MET A 591 20.80 -23.23 38.97
N SER A 592 21.90 -22.95 39.66
CA SER A 592 23.24 -23.53 39.38
C SER A 592 23.68 -24.44 40.54
N GLY A 593 24.36 -25.55 40.22
CA GLY A 593 24.87 -26.49 41.23
C GLY A 593 25.92 -25.87 42.18
N PRO A 594 26.19 -26.52 43.32
CA PRO A 594 27.14 -26.01 44.32
C PRO A 594 28.57 -25.97 43.74
N GLY A 595 29.03 -24.77 43.38
CA GLY A 595 30.38 -24.52 42.86
C GLY A 595 30.47 -23.36 41.85
N ASP A 596 29.35 -22.97 41.23
CA ASP A 596 29.38 -22.12 40.05
C ASP A 596 28.74 -20.73 40.27
N ILE A 597 29.34 -19.96 41.19
CA ILE A 597 28.79 -18.67 41.62
C ILE A 597 28.87 -17.67 40.47
N GLY A 598 27.71 -17.30 39.90
CA GLY A 598 27.56 -16.20 38.95
C GLY A 598 27.72 -16.54 37.47
N GLU A 599 28.08 -17.78 37.10
CA GLU A 599 28.14 -18.16 35.67
C GLU A 599 26.78 -18.10 34.98
N GLY A 600 25.69 -18.43 35.68
CA GLY A 600 24.33 -18.27 35.17
C GLY A 600 24.01 -16.82 34.76
N TYR A 601 24.42 -15.84 35.56
CA TYR A 601 24.20 -14.41 35.30
C TYR A 601 25.00 -13.88 34.08
N VAL A 602 26.21 -14.40 33.87
CA VAL A 602 27.02 -14.09 32.68
C VAL A 602 26.44 -14.77 31.44
N ASN A 603 25.96 -16.00 31.57
CA ASN A 603 25.40 -16.79 30.48
C ASN A 603 23.96 -16.40 30.09
N GLU A 604 23.29 -15.57 30.89
CA GLU A 604 22.00 -14.96 30.55
C GLU A 604 22.08 -13.90 29.44
N VAL A 605 23.27 -13.34 29.18
CA VAL A 605 23.43 -12.37 28.10
C VAL A 605 23.21 -13.07 26.76
N ARG A 606 22.15 -12.66 26.06
CA ARG A 606 21.79 -13.18 24.75
C ARG A 606 21.85 -12.10 23.69
N HIS A 607 22.30 -12.51 22.51
CA HIS A 607 22.29 -11.69 21.31
C HIS A 607 20.97 -11.89 20.56
N TYR A 608 20.27 -10.81 20.21
CA TYR A 608 19.04 -10.84 19.41
C TYR A 608 19.33 -10.34 17.99
N PRO A 609 19.53 -11.25 17.01
CA PRO A 609 19.98 -10.90 15.66
C PRO A 609 18.83 -10.36 14.81
N ALA A 610 18.34 -9.17 15.15
CA ALA A 610 17.09 -8.67 14.57
C ALA A 610 17.21 -8.43 13.06
N LEU A 611 18.39 -8.12 12.52
CA LEU A 611 18.56 -7.93 11.07
C LEU A 611 18.48 -9.26 10.32
N ALA A 612 19.09 -10.32 10.87
CA ALA A 612 18.96 -11.66 10.31
C ALA A 612 17.51 -12.13 10.31
N ILE A 613 16.77 -11.88 11.40
CA ILE A 613 15.34 -12.19 11.48
C ILE A 613 14.55 -11.41 10.41
N VAL A 614 14.81 -10.11 10.23
CA VAL A 614 14.14 -9.30 9.19
C VAL A 614 14.41 -9.85 7.80
N VAL A 615 15.67 -10.20 7.48
CA VAL A 615 16.01 -10.84 6.19
C VAL A 615 15.26 -12.16 6.01
N ILE A 616 15.25 -13.02 7.02
CA ILE A 616 14.56 -14.31 6.99
C ILE A 616 13.06 -14.11 6.74
N VAL A 617 12.42 -13.18 7.45
CA VAL A 617 10.99 -12.88 7.34
C VAL A 617 10.65 -12.33 5.95
N ILE A 618 11.41 -11.35 5.45
CA ILE A 618 11.15 -10.77 4.11
C ILE A 618 11.32 -11.83 3.02
N SER A 619 12.41 -12.59 3.07
CA SER A 619 12.69 -13.66 2.09
C SER A 619 11.59 -14.72 2.09
N SER A 620 11.15 -15.14 3.28
CA SER A 620 10.11 -16.17 3.43
C SER A 620 8.73 -15.65 3.02
N THR A 621 8.42 -14.39 3.32
CA THR A 621 7.16 -13.75 2.91
C THR A 621 7.10 -13.61 1.39
N ALA A 622 8.21 -13.22 0.76
CA ALA A 622 8.30 -13.13 -0.69
C ALA A 622 8.16 -14.51 -1.37
N LEU A 623 8.82 -15.54 -0.82
CA LEU A 623 8.62 -16.91 -1.27
C LEU A 623 7.15 -17.35 -1.12
N GLY A 624 6.51 -17.04 0.01
CA GLY A 624 5.11 -17.37 0.25
C GLY A 624 4.15 -16.64 -0.69
N LEU A 625 4.38 -15.35 -0.95
CA LEU A 625 3.59 -14.57 -1.91
C LEU A 625 3.78 -15.07 -3.34
N TYR A 626 5.02 -15.37 -3.74
CA TYR A 626 5.29 -15.95 -5.06
C TYR A 626 4.58 -17.30 -5.22
N SER A 627 4.71 -18.17 -4.22
CA SER A 627 4.06 -19.49 -4.23
C SER A 627 2.54 -19.35 -4.29
N LEU A 628 1.96 -18.37 -3.58
CA LEU A 628 0.53 -18.08 -3.64
C LEU A 628 0.08 -17.63 -5.05
N MET A 629 0.89 -16.86 -5.77
CA MET A 629 0.54 -16.30 -7.09
C MET A 629 0.73 -17.29 -8.23
N VAL A 630 1.81 -18.06 -8.22
CA VAL A 630 2.19 -18.96 -9.33
C VAL A 630 1.84 -20.43 -9.04
N GLY A 631 1.77 -20.81 -7.77
CA GLY A 631 1.59 -22.19 -7.31
C GLY A 631 2.85 -22.78 -6.66
N PRO A 632 2.80 -24.06 -6.29
CA PRO A 632 3.93 -24.76 -5.65
C PRO A 632 5.15 -24.84 -6.58
N GLU A 633 6.28 -24.24 -6.16
CA GLU A 633 7.54 -24.23 -6.94
C GLU A 633 8.71 -24.81 -6.10
N PRO A 634 8.94 -26.14 -6.19
CA PRO A 634 9.86 -26.86 -5.30
C PRO A 634 11.32 -26.37 -5.38
N LEU A 635 11.79 -26.00 -6.58
CA LEU A 635 13.16 -25.53 -6.80
C LEU A 635 13.40 -24.17 -6.12
N LEU A 636 12.39 -23.31 -6.10
CA LEU A 636 12.49 -22.01 -5.45
C LEU A 636 12.53 -22.15 -3.92
N ILE A 637 11.73 -23.08 -3.36
CA ILE A 637 11.79 -23.42 -1.94
C ILE A 637 13.19 -23.94 -1.57
N LEU A 638 13.79 -24.79 -2.39
CA LEU A 638 15.14 -25.30 -2.17
C LEU A 638 16.18 -24.17 -2.21
N ALA A 639 16.13 -23.28 -3.21
CA ALA A 639 17.10 -22.20 -3.37
C ALA A 639 17.02 -21.19 -2.22
N ILE A 640 15.81 -20.73 -1.87
CA ILE A 640 15.60 -19.78 -0.76
C ILE A 640 15.88 -20.47 0.58
N GLY A 641 15.47 -21.73 0.75
CA GLY A 641 15.78 -22.52 1.94
C GLY A 641 17.27 -22.67 2.19
N ALA A 642 18.07 -22.94 1.15
CA ALA A 642 19.52 -23.01 1.24
C ALA A 642 20.14 -21.64 1.61
N PHE A 643 19.59 -20.55 1.06
CA PHE A 643 19.98 -19.20 1.44
C PHE A 643 19.66 -18.91 2.93
N LEU A 644 18.46 -19.24 3.41
CA LEU A 644 18.08 -19.10 4.83
C LEU A 644 19.00 -19.93 5.73
N ALA A 645 19.34 -21.16 5.33
CA ALA A 645 20.29 -22.00 6.06
C ALA A 645 21.69 -21.38 6.13
N THR A 646 22.12 -20.69 5.07
CA THR A 646 23.39 -19.95 5.06
C THR A 646 23.36 -18.80 6.07
N ILE A 647 22.26 -18.05 6.15
CA ILE A 647 22.09 -16.98 7.17
C ILE A 647 22.13 -17.57 8.58
N VAL A 648 21.40 -18.66 8.84
CA VAL A 648 21.40 -19.35 10.15
C VAL A 648 22.80 -19.85 10.51
N ALA A 649 23.54 -20.43 9.57
CA ALA A 649 24.92 -20.88 9.77
C ALA A 649 25.87 -19.71 10.05
N LEU A 650 25.77 -18.61 9.29
CA LEU A 650 26.58 -17.41 9.50
C LEU A 650 26.38 -16.83 10.89
N GLU A 651 25.12 -16.70 11.34
CA GLU A 651 24.79 -16.18 12.66
C GLU A 651 25.33 -17.06 13.79
N GLY A 652 25.28 -18.38 13.64
CA GLY A 652 25.85 -19.25 14.66
C GLY A 652 27.38 -19.30 14.67
N LEU A 653 28.05 -19.20 13.51
CA LEU A 653 29.51 -19.01 13.44
C LEU A 653 29.95 -17.71 14.12
N ARG A 654 29.13 -16.66 14.05
CA ARG A 654 29.38 -15.37 14.70
C ARG A 654 29.14 -15.43 16.21
N SER A 655 27.99 -15.97 16.62
CA SER A 655 27.67 -16.22 18.03
C SER A 655 28.79 -16.98 18.75
N ARG A 656 29.36 -18.01 18.08
CA ARG A 656 30.50 -18.77 18.61
C ARG A 656 31.78 -17.94 18.77
N ARG A 657 32.08 -17.03 17.83
CA ARG A 657 33.25 -16.13 17.90
C ARG A 657 33.16 -15.14 19.04
N ILE A 658 31.96 -14.67 19.37
CA ILE A 658 31.71 -13.65 20.40
C ILE A 658 31.44 -14.30 21.78
N GLU A 659 31.34 -15.63 21.82
CA GLU A 659 30.94 -16.44 22.98
C GLU A 659 29.58 -16.04 23.59
N VAL A 660 28.72 -15.33 22.86
CA VAL A 660 27.39 -14.92 23.33
C VAL A 660 26.34 -15.78 22.65
N ARG A 661 25.45 -16.43 23.43
CA ARG A 661 24.38 -17.27 22.88
C ARG A 661 23.32 -16.43 22.17
N VAL A 662 22.75 -16.95 21.10
CA VAL A 662 21.60 -16.34 20.41
C VAL A 662 20.35 -16.42 21.31
N ALA A 663 19.45 -15.45 21.15
CA ALA A 663 18.11 -15.49 21.74
C ALA A 663 17.38 -16.78 21.34
N SER A 664 16.66 -17.38 22.28
CA SER A 664 15.95 -18.64 22.05
C SER A 664 14.45 -18.44 21.89
N ALA A 665 13.85 -19.11 20.92
CA ALA A 665 12.40 -19.30 20.77
C ALA A 665 12.07 -20.80 20.97
N LEU A 666 11.23 -21.11 21.96
CA LEU A 666 10.86 -22.49 22.33
C LEU A 666 12.07 -23.46 22.47
N GLY A 667 13.19 -22.96 22.99
CA GLY A 667 14.41 -23.73 23.24
C GLY A 667 15.41 -23.86 22.07
N SER A 668 15.08 -23.33 20.89
CA SER A 668 15.97 -23.27 19.71
C SER A 668 16.39 -21.83 19.44
N ASP A 669 17.44 -21.62 18.64
CA ASP A 669 17.80 -20.27 18.17
C ASP A 669 16.62 -19.61 17.46
N VAL A 670 16.44 -18.32 17.71
CA VAL A 670 15.36 -17.53 17.12
C VAL A 670 15.46 -17.49 15.58
N THR A 671 16.66 -17.40 15.01
CA THR A 671 16.87 -17.37 13.54
C THR A 671 16.46 -18.67 12.87
N HIS A 672 16.85 -19.82 13.44
CA HIS A 672 16.41 -21.14 13.00
C HIS A 672 14.88 -21.24 13.04
N SER A 673 14.26 -20.82 14.14
CA SER A 673 12.82 -20.90 14.37
C SER A 673 12.04 -20.11 13.32
N PHE A 674 12.44 -18.85 13.06
CA PHE A 674 11.82 -18.01 12.03
C PHE A 674 12.02 -18.57 10.61
N ALA A 675 13.18 -19.15 10.31
CA ALA A 675 13.45 -19.74 9.00
C ALA A 675 12.57 -20.97 8.74
N VAL A 676 12.41 -21.85 9.72
CA VAL A 676 11.55 -23.02 9.61
C VAL A 676 10.08 -22.60 9.44
N ILE A 677 9.58 -21.65 10.25
CA ILE A 677 8.22 -21.12 10.11
C ILE A 677 8.01 -20.53 8.72
N GLY A 678 8.98 -19.77 8.21
CA GLY A 678 8.92 -19.13 6.91
C GLY A 678 8.79 -20.11 5.75
N VAL A 679 9.63 -21.15 5.72
CA VAL A 679 9.59 -22.21 4.70
C VAL A 679 8.28 -23.00 4.79
N CYS A 680 7.84 -23.36 5.99
CA CYS A 680 6.58 -24.07 6.22
C CYS A 680 5.37 -23.25 5.75
N SER A 681 5.35 -21.95 6.06
CA SER A 681 4.27 -21.05 5.65
C SER A 681 4.21 -20.89 4.13
N ALA A 682 5.37 -20.87 3.46
CA ALA A 682 5.42 -20.77 2.00
C ALA A 682 4.79 -21.98 1.30
N VAL A 683 4.99 -23.20 1.82
CA VAL A 683 4.32 -24.42 1.30
C VAL A 683 2.80 -24.27 1.43
N VAL A 684 2.30 -23.91 2.61
CA VAL A 684 0.84 -23.73 2.82
C VAL A 684 0.28 -22.72 1.83
N LEU A 685 0.93 -21.56 1.69
CA LEU A 685 0.50 -20.50 0.78
C LEU A 685 0.55 -20.93 -0.70
N GLY A 686 1.56 -21.71 -1.10
CA GLY A 686 1.66 -22.26 -2.46
C GLY A 686 0.47 -23.15 -2.82
N HIS A 687 0.07 -23.98 -1.87
CA HIS A 687 -1.08 -24.86 -1.99
C HIS A 687 -2.44 -24.15 -1.80
N LEU A 688 -2.48 -22.83 -1.55
CA LEU A 688 -3.73 -22.06 -1.65
C LEU A 688 -4.02 -21.61 -3.10
N ASN A 689 -3.06 -21.73 -4.00
CA ASN A 689 -3.26 -21.38 -5.41
C ASN A 689 -4.24 -22.38 -6.07
N PRO A 690 -5.22 -21.91 -6.88
CA PRO A 690 -6.14 -22.79 -7.60
C PRO A 690 -5.48 -23.79 -8.57
N ALA A 691 -4.25 -23.52 -9.03
CA ALA A 691 -3.49 -24.41 -9.89
C ALA A 691 -2.75 -25.53 -9.13
N SER A 692 -2.77 -25.51 -7.79
CA SER A 692 -2.15 -26.57 -6.98
C SER A 692 -2.89 -27.91 -7.12
N SER A 693 -2.14 -29.01 -7.01
CA SER A 693 -2.70 -30.36 -7.03
C SER A 693 -2.40 -31.06 -5.71
N VAL A 694 -3.40 -31.73 -5.15
CA VAL A 694 -3.24 -32.58 -3.96
C VAL A 694 -2.24 -33.71 -4.21
N SER A 695 -2.07 -34.16 -5.46
CA SER A 695 -1.19 -35.27 -5.84
C SER A 695 0.28 -34.86 -6.09
N ASP A 696 0.59 -33.56 -6.03
CA ASP A 696 1.96 -33.05 -6.20
C ASP A 696 2.41 -32.34 -4.93
N ILE A 697 3.25 -33.03 -4.15
CA ILE A 697 3.78 -32.56 -2.86
C ILE A 697 5.31 -32.46 -2.88
N LEU A 698 5.91 -32.30 -4.07
CA LEU A 698 7.36 -32.19 -4.22
C LEU A 698 7.91 -31.00 -3.43
N ASP A 699 7.15 -29.91 -3.36
CA ASP A 699 7.47 -28.68 -2.63
C ASP A 699 7.51 -28.91 -1.11
N PHE A 700 6.56 -29.69 -0.56
CA PHE A 700 6.57 -30.15 0.82
C PHE A 700 7.76 -31.09 1.08
N GLY A 701 8.10 -31.96 0.13
CA GLY A 701 9.32 -32.78 0.15
C GLY A 701 10.60 -31.93 0.25
N MET A 702 10.70 -30.87 -0.55
CA MET A 702 11.83 -29.93 -0.48
C MET A 702 11.86 -29.15 0.84
N ALA A 703 10.70 -28.76 1.37
CA ALA A 703 10.61 -28.12 2.68
C ALA A 703 11.13 -29.04 3.80
N ILE A 704 10.81 -30.34 3.79
CA ILE A 704 11.37 -31.32 4.74
C ILE A 704 12.89 -31.34 4.66
N ALA A 705 13.46 -31.43 3.45
CA ALA A 705 14.91 -31.41 3.27
C ALA A 705 15.54 -30.12 3.81
N ILE A 706 14.94 -28.96 3.56
CA ILE A 706 15.42 -27.66 4.05
C ILE A 706 15.30 -27.54 5.57
N VAL A 707 14.22 -28.03 6.19
CA VAL A 707 14.08 -28.03 7.65
C VAL A 707 15.19 -28.86 8.32
N ILE A 708 15.61 -29.98 7.71
CA ILE A 708 16.76 -30.75 8.19
C ILE A 708 18.06 -29.96 8.05
N VAL A 709 18.28 -29.31 6.90
CA VAL A 709 19.48 -28.50 6.65
C VAL A 709 19.55 -27.32 7.61
N LEU A 710 18.43 -26.65 7.89
CA LEU A 710 18.30 -25.59 8.90
C LEU A 710 18.63 -26.13 10.29
N GLY A 711 18.11 -27.31 10.63
CA GLY A 711 18.39 -27.98 11.89
C GLY A 711 19.88 -28.34 12.04
N ALA A 712 20.49 -28.88 10.99
CA ALA A 712 21.92 -29.22 10.94
C ALA A 712 22.80 -27.96 11.04
N ALA A 713 22.44 -26.90 10.31
CA ALA A 713 23.11 -25.60 10.40
C ALA A 713 23.06 -25.06 11.83
N SER A 714 21.91 -25.15 12.51
CA SER A 714 21.79 -24.75 13.91
C SER A 714 22.64 -25.63 14.84
N LEU A 715 22.65 -26.96 14.66
CA LEU A 715 23.42 -27.90 15.48
C LEU A 715 24.94 -27.72 15.35
N ALA A 716 25.45 -27.38 14.17
CA ALA A 716 26.86 -27.18 13.90
C ALA A 716 27.51 -26.04 14.73
N ASN A 717 26.69 -25.17 15.32
CA ASN A 717 27.14 -23.91 15.92
C ASN A 717 27.55 -23.98 17.41
N GLY A 718 27.59 -25.15 18.06
CA GLY A 718 28.22 -25.29 19.39
C GLY A 718 27.75 -26.47 20.26
N GLU A 719 28.35 -26.60 21.44
CA GLU A 719 27.95 -27.60 22.45
C GLU A 719 26.58 -27.25 23.02
N ARG A 720 25.57 -27.96 22.53
CA ARG A 720 24.20 -27.85 22.98
C ARG A 720 23.91 -28.89 24.03
N GLY A 721 23.45 -28.42 25.19
CA GLY A 721 22.88 -29.27 26.23
C GLY A 721 21.72 -30.12 25.69
N ILE A 722 21.33 -31.14 26.46
CA ILE A 722 20.31 -32.12 26.07
C ILE A 722 18.98 -31.44 25.68
N GLU A 723 18.58 -30.39 26.39
CA GLU A 723 17.35 -29.62 26.11
C GLU A 723 17.34 -28.94 24.74
N SER A 724 18.48 -28.39 24.30
CA SER A 724 18.57 -27.70 23.01
C SER A 724 18.53 -28.70 21.84
N LYS A 725 19.10 -29.90 22.01
CA LYS A 725 18.95 -31.00 21.04
C LYS A 725 17.51 -31.49 20.96
N ARG A 726 16.81 -31.60 22.10
CA ARG A 726 15.39 -31.98 22.16
C ARG A 726 14.50 -30.90 21.51
N SER A 727 14.81 -29.62 21.71
CA SER A 727 14.12 -28.52 21.04
C SER A 727 14.31 -28.56 19.51
N LEU A 728 15.49 -28.95 19.01
CA LEU A 728 15.70 -29.12 17.57
C LEU A 728 14.75 -30.14 16.95
N ILE A 729 14.53 -31.28 17.63
CA ILE A 729 13.57 -32.31 17.21
C ILE A 729 12.15 -31.73 17.14
N ASN A 730 11.76 -30.94 18.15
CA ASN A 730 10.45 -30.29 18.18
C ASN A 730 10.26 -29.31 17.02
N TRP A 731 11.31 -28.57 16.66
CA TRP A 731 11.29 -27.65 15.52
C TRP A 731 11.37 -28.34 14.15
N ILE A 732 11.65 -29.64 14.09
CA ILE A 732 11.45 -30.45 12.89
C ILE A 732 9.99 -30.93 12.84
N VAL A 733 9.50 -31.55 13.91
CA VAL A 733 8.21 -32.26 13.90
C VAL A 733 7.01 -31.30 13.94
N PHE A 734 6.99 -30.32 14.86
CA PHE A 734 5.79 -29.49 15.06
C PHE A 734 5.47 -28.56 13.87
N PRO A 735 6.45 -27.86 13.25
CA PRO A 735 6.14 -27.02 12.10
C PRO A 735 5.68 -27.80 10.88
N LEU A 736 6.26 -28.99 10.62
CA LEU A 736 5.81 -29.87 9.54
C LEU A 736 4.38 -30.37 9.80
N ALA A 737 4.05 -30.75 11.04
CA ALA A 737 2.70 -31.18 11.40
C ALA A 737 1.69 -30.03 11.23
N ALA A 738 2.06 -28.83 11.68
CA ALA A 738 1.25 -27.63 11.49
C ALA A 738 1.05 -27.30 10.00
N THR A 739 2.07 -27.47 9.16
CA THR A 739 2.00 -27.25 7.70
C THR A 739 0.97 -28.18 7.08
N ARG A 740 1.05 -29.48 7.36
CA ARG A 740 0.12 -30.48 6.83
C ARG A 740 -1.31 -30.23 7.29
N LEU A 741 -1.51 -29.93 8.57
CA LEU A 741 -2.83 -29.62 9.14
C LEU A 741 -3.42 -28.34 8.55
N ALA A 742 -2.62 -27.29 8.38
CA ALA A 742 -3.07 -26.02 7.82
C ALA A 742 -3.46 -26.18 6.34
N GLY A 743 -2.63 -26.82 5.52
CA GLY A 743 -2.95 -27.06 4.11
C GLY A 743 -4.19 -27.94 3.93
N PHE A 744 -4.38 -28.95 4.78
CA PHE A 744 -5.59 -29.75 4.80
C PHE A 744 -6.83 -28.92 5.22
N ALA A 745 -6.74 -28.15 6.30
CA ALA A 745 -7.90 -27.46 6.88
C ALA A 745 -8.40 -26.26 6.05
N MET A 746 -7.52 -25.59 5.29
CA MET A 746 -7.90 -24.37 4.57
C MET A 746 -8.66 -24.66 3.28
N ILE A 747 -8.10 -25.46 2.35
CA ILE A 747 -8.70 -25.75 1.03
C ILE A 747 -8.69 -27.27 0.73
N GLY A 748 -8.14 -28.10 1.63
CA GLY A 748 -7.92 -29.52 1.35
C GLY A 748 -6.81 -29.76 0.33
N SER A 749 -5.88 -28.81 0.21
CA SER A 749 -4.84 -28.82 -0.82
C SER A 749 -3.63 -29.68 -0.47
N LEU A 750 -3.39 -29.95 0.82
CA LEU A 750 -2.49 -31.01 1.25
C LEU A 750 -3.25 -32.29 1.61
N PRO A 751 -2.65 -33.48 1.38
CA PRO A 751 -3.30 -34.75 1.65
C PRO A 751 -3.74 -34.90 3.11
N ALA A 752 -5.00 -35.30 3.29
CA ALA A 752 -5.60 -35.48 4.60
C ALA A 752 -4.76 -36.46 5.46
N PRO A 753 -4.44 -36.11 6.72
CA PRO A 753 -3.77 -37.01 7.64
C PRO A 753 -4.47 -38.38 7.70
N LEU A 754 -3.70 -39.45 7.92
CA LEU A 754 -4.21 -40.82 8.11
C LEU A 754 -4.84 -41.51 6.88
N SER A 755 -4.98 -40.85 5.74
CA SER A 755 -5.68 -41.40 4.56
C SER A 755 -4.78 -41.60 3.33
N VAL A 756 -3.46 -41.50 3.51
CA VAL A 756 -2.49 -41.46 2.42
C VAL A 756 -1.90 -42.84 2.15
N ASP A 757 -2.00 -43.30 0.90
CA ASP A 757 -1.13 -44.35 0.36
C ASP A 757 0.12 -43.70 -0.29
N PRO A 758 1.34 -43.92 0.23
CA PRO A 758 2.56 -43.34 -0.33
C PRO A 758 2.95 -43.90 -1.71
N PHE A 759 2.34 -45.01 -2.16
CA PHE A 759 2.71 -45.69 -3.41
C PHE A 759 1.72 -45.48 -4.57
N ASP A 760 0.62 -44.76 -4.36
CA ASP A 760 -0.43 -44.55 -5.38
C ASP A 760 -0.08 -43.45 -6.41
N GLY A 761 0.94 -42.62 -6.14
CA GLY A 761 1.31 -41.46 -6.96
C GLY A 761 2.63 -41.61 -7.72
N SER A 762 3.08 -40.49 -8.32
CA SER A 762 4.35 -40.46 -9.04
C SER A 762 5.54 -40.62 -8.07
N PRO A 763 6.65 -41.26 -8.49
CA PRO A 763 7.78 -41.49 -7.59
C PRO A 763 8.39 -40.17 -7.09
N ILE A 764 8.48 -39.16 -7.95
CA ILE A 764 9.13 -37.87 -7.64
C ILE A 764 8.20 -36.96 -6.85
N SER A 765 6.96 -36.77 -7.32
CA SER A 765 6.04 -35.80 -6.72
C SER A 765 5.30 -36.31 -5.49
N TRP A 766 5.28 -37.62 -5.25
CA TRP A 766 4.44 -38.24 -4.22
C TRP A 766 5.21 -39.23 -3.35
N THR A 767 5.76 -40.30 -3.92
CA THR A 767 6.35 -41.40 -3.15
C THR A 767 7.62 -40.96 -2.39
N TYR A 768 8.56 -40.30 -3.06
CA TYR A 768 9.80 -39.87 -2.41
C TYR A 768 9.57 -38.83 -1.30
N PRO A 769 8.70 -37.81 -1.45
CA PRO A 769 8.34 -36.92 -0.34
C PRO A 769 7.81 -37.66 0.90
N PHE A 770 6.91 -38.63 0.74
CA PHE A 770 6.38 -39.40 1.89
C PHE A 770 7.42 -40.35 2.50
N LEU A 771 8.26 -40.98 1.69
CA LEU A 771 9.37 -41.80 2.20
C LEU A 771 10.40 -40.94 2.94
N LEU A 772 10.72 -39.75 2.42
CA LEU A 772 11.58 -38.78 3.11
C LEU A 772 10.96 -38.34 4.43
N LEU A 773 9.68 -37.99 4.46
CA LEU A 773 8.97 -37.63 5.69
C LEU A 773 9.07 -38.76 6.73
N GLU A 774 8.75 -39.98 6.34
CA GLU A 774 8.74 -41.13 7.23
C GLU A 774 10.13 -41.44 7.81
N THR A 775 11.17 -41.41 6.97
CA THR A 775 12.56 -41.61 7.41
C THR A 775 13.02 -40.52 8.38
N VAL A 776 12.62 -39.27 8.16
CA VAL A 776 12.93 -38.13 9.05
C VAL A 776 12.22 -38.26 10.39
N LEU A 777 10.97 -38.72 10.41
CA LEU A 777 10.24 -38.99 11.64
C LEU A 777 10.89 -40.12 12.44
N LEU A 778 11.27 -41.23 11.78
CA LEU A 778 11.98 -42.34 12.42
C LEU A 778 13.32 -41.87 13.04
N LEU A 779 14.09 -41.06 12.32
CA LEU A 779 15.34 -40.50 12.83
C LEU A 779 15.09 -39.56 14.02
N SER A 780 14.03 -38.75 13.95
CA SER A 780 13.62 -37.85 15.03
C SER A 780 13.26 -38.60 16.31
N ILE A 781 12.51 -39.70 16.18
CA ILE A 781 12.14 -40.58 17.31
C ILE A 781 13.39 -41.27 17.87
N LEU A 782 14.27 -41.80 17.00
CA LEU A 782 15.51 -42.45 17.41
C LEU A 782 16.40 -41.48 18.20
N MET A 783 16.54 -40.24 17.71
CA MET A 783 17.30 -39.21 18.41
C MET A 783 16.67 -38.85 19.76
N ASP A 784 15.34 -38.68 19.84
CA ASP A 784 14.68 -38.39 21.12
C ASP A 784 14.83 -39.56 22.11
N MET A 785 14.77 -40.80 21.63
CA MET A 785 15.03 -41.99 22.43
C MET A 785 16.46 -42.00 23.01
N ILE A 786 17.47 -41.72 22.18
CA ILE A 786 18.88 -41.63 22.63
C ILE A 786 19.05 -40.53 23.68
N LEU A 787 18.39 -39.38 23.49
CA LEU A 787 18.42 -38.27 24.44
C LEU A 787 17.74 -38.67 25.77
N ASP A 788 16.61 -39.35 25.73
CA ASP A 788 15.88 -39.82 26.90
C ASP A 788 16.70 -40.80 27.75
N PHE A 789 17.46 -41.69 27.11
CA PHE A 789 18.34 -42.62 27.81
C PHE A 789 19.54 -41.93 28.47
N ARG A 790 19.97 -40.78 27.96
CA ARG A 790 21.14 -40.03 28.45
C ARG A 790 20.78 -38.90 29.41
N SER A 791 19.50 -38.51 29.51
CA SER A 791 19.05 -37.41 30.37
C SER A 791 19.02 -37.77 31.86
N PRO A 792 19.58 -36.93 32.76
CA PRO A 792 19.24 -36.97 34.18
C PRO A 792 17.74 -36.68 34.40
N ALA A 793 17.16 -37.15 35.50
CA ALA A 793 15.72 -37.11 35.79
C ALA A 793 15.09 -35.70 35.68
N GLU A 794 15.86 -34.65 35.97
CA GLU A 794 15.44 -33.24 35.87
C GLU A 794 15.31 -32.73 34.42
N SER A 795 15.97 -33.38 33.45
CA SER A 795 15.95 -33.02 32.02
C SER A 795 15.06 -33.94 31.17
N ALA A 796 14.19 -34.70 31.84
CA ALA A 796 13.17 -35.52 31.19
C ALA A 796 12.13 -34.65 30.48
N ARG A 797 11.56 -35.18 29.40
CA ARG A 797 10.50 -34.50 28.65
C ARG A 797 9.31 -34.18 29.56
N SER A 798 8.71 -33.01 29.42
CA SER A 798 7.45 -32.73 30.12
C SER A 798 6.33 -33.62 29.57
N GLY A 799 5.34 -33.99 30.41
CA GLY A 799 4.21 -34.82 29.98
C GLY A 799 3.49 -34.29 28.74
N ILE A 800 3.18 -33.00 28.72
CA ILE A 800 2.52 -32.33 27.58
C ILE A 800 3.36 -32.41 26.31
N SER A 801 4.68 -32.23 26.41
CA SER A 801 5.55 -32.27 25.21
C SER A 801 5.78 -33.70 24.69
N GLU A 802 5.58 -34.73 25.52
CA GLU A 802 5.58 -36.14 25.10
C GLU A 802 4.31 -36.45 24.28
N VAL A 803 3.15 -36.08 24.81
CA VAL A 803 1.85 -36.21 24.11
C VAL A 803 1.86 -35.44 22.80
N GLY A 804 2.37 -34.20 22.82
CA GLY A 804 2.49 -33.37 21.63
C GLY A 804 3.36 -34.01 20.55
N LEU A 805 4.49 -34.62 20.91
CA LEU A 805 5.35 -35.30 19.93
C LEU A 805 4.66 -36.49 19.30
N ALA A 806 4.11 -37.40 20.12
CA ALA A 806 3.45 -38.61 19.64
C ALA A 806 2.28 -38.28 18.70
N SER A 807 1.41 -37.34 19.11
CA SER A 807 0.29 -36.89 18.27
C SER A 807 0.75 -36.25 16.95
N SER A 808 1.77 -35.38 16.99
CA SER A 808 2.28 -34.74 15.78
C SER A 808 2.93 -35.73 14.81
N VAL A 809 3.64 -36.73 15.33
CA VAL A 809 4.22 -37.80 14.50
C VAL A 809 3.12 -38.65 13.86
N VAL A 810 2.08 -39.03 14.61
CA VAL A 810 0.96 -39.82 14.06
C VAL A 810 0.23 -39.06 12.95
N LEU A 811 0.07 -37.73 13.07
CA LEU A 811 -0.55 -36.91 12.03
C LEU A 811 0.33 -36.72 10.78
N LEU A 812 1.65 -36.84 10.90
CA LEU A 812 2.59 -36.74 9.78
C LEU A 812 2.90 -38.09 9.12
N SER A 813 3.02 -39.15 9.91
CA SER A 813 3.38 -40.47 9.43
C SER A 813 2.25 -41.06 8.58
N TRP A 814 2.64 -41.91 7.64
CA TRP A 814 1.69 -42.82 6.98
C TRP A 814 1.60 -44.17 7.72
N GLY A 815 2.21 -44.32 8.89
CA GLY A 815 2.04 -45.49 9.76
C GLY A 815 3.23 -45.87 10.64
N PRO A 816 4.33 -46.41 10.08
CA PRO A 816 5.42 -47.02 10.85
C PRO A 816 6.00 -46.13 11.95
N ALA A 817 6.31 -44.88 11.64
CA ALA A 817 6.82 -43.90 12.59
C ALA A 817 5.77 -43.51 13.64
N GLY A 818 4.49 -43.44 13.25
CA GLY A 818 3.37 -43.26 14.17
C GLY A 818 3.31 -44.37 15.23
N VAL A 819 3.33 -45.64 14.81
CA VAL A 819 3.29 -46.79 15.74
C VAL A 819 4.49 -46.77 16.69
N ILE A 820 5.70 -46.54 16.18
CA ILE A 820 6.92 -46.50 16.99
C ILE A 820 6.90 -45.32 17.97
N ALA A 821 6.40 -44.15 17.54
CA ALA A 821 6.27 -42.97 18.40
C ALA A 821 5.32 -43.22 19.58
N VAL A 822 4.19 -43.91 19.33
CA VAL A 822 3.24 -44.28 20.39
C VAL A 822 3.87 -45.25 21.38
N ILE A 823 4.48 -46.35 20.90
CA ILE A 823 5.15 -47.33 21.76
C ILE A 823 6.22 -46.66 22.63
N ARG A 824 7.07 -45.83 22.01
CA ARG A 824 8.12 -45.09 22.72
C ARG A 824 7.55 -44.09 23.72
N GLY A 825 6.49 -43.36 23.37
CA GLY A 825 5.87 -42.35 24.23
C GLY A 825 5.19 -42.96 25.45
N VAL A 826 4.50 -44.10 25.29
CA VAL A 826 3.96 -44.89 26.40
C VAL A 826 5.10 -45.38 27.30
N ALA A 827 6.14 -46.01 26.74
CA ALA A 827 7.27 -46.52 27.52
C ALA A 827 7.98 -45.41 28.33
N SER A 828 8.21 -44.24 27.73
CA SER A 828 8.82 -43.10 28.41
C SER A 828 7.91 -42.51 29.50
N SER A 829 6.61 -42.44 29.25
CA SER A 829 5.64 -41.90 30.21
C SER A 829 5.48 -42.82 31.43
N VAL A 830 5.42 -44.14 31.22
CA VAL A 830 5.37 -45.13 32.30
C VAL A 830 6.65 -45.12 33.12
N ARG A 831 7.82 -45.08 32.47
CA ARG A 831 9.12 -44.96 33.16
C ARG A 831 9.22 -43.68 34.02
N GLY A 832 8.58 -42.61 33.55
CA GLY A 832 8.54 -41.32 34.23
C GLY A 832 7.45 -41.17 35.29
N ASN A 833 6.70 -42.22 35.64
CA ASN A 833 5.53 -42.12 36.55
C ASN A 833 4.49 -41.08 36.09
N ARG A 834 4.26 -41.00 34.77
CA ARG A 834 3.32 -40.08 34.10
C ARG A 834 2.19 -40.88 33.45
N GLU A 835 1.39 -41.57 34.27
CA GLU A 835 0.40 -42.55 33.80
C GLU A 835 -0.76 -41.89 33.01
N LYS A 836 -1.09 -40.62 33.30
CA LYS A 836 -2.12 -39.85 32.58
C LYS A 836 -1.73 -39.63 31.12
N GLU A 837 -0.50 -39.19 30.90
CA GLU A 837 0.05 -38.96 29.57
C GLU A 837 0.27 -40.27 28.81
N ALA A 838 0.71 -41.33 29.50
CA ALA A 838 0.81 -42.67 28.91
C ALA A 838 -0.55 -43.15 28.38
N GLY A 839 -1.63 -42.94 29.14
CA GLY A 839 -2.98 -43.28 28.70
C GLY A 839 -3.44 -42.51 27.47
N ILE A 840 -3.21 -41.19 27.42
CA ILE A 840 -3.56 -40.36 26.26
C ILE A 840 -2.77 -40.82 25.02
N ILE A 841 -1.47 -41.11 25.17
CA ILE A 841 -0.64 -41.58 24.05
C ILE A 841 -1.08 -42.96 23.57
N SER A 842 -1.51 -43.86 24.47
CA SER A 842 -2.01 -45.18 24.08
C SER A 842 -3.18 -45.08 23.10
N LEU A 843 -4.14 -44.17 23.32
CA LEU A 843 -5.28 -43.97 22.43
C LEU A 843 -4.92 -43.59 20.98
N LEU A 844 -3.66 -43.19 20.73
CA LEU A 844 -3.16 -42.91 19.40
C LEU A 844 -2.69 -44.18 18.66
N LEU A 845 -2.55 -45.32 19.35
CA LEU A 845 -2.12 -46.57 18.74
C LEU A 845 -3.12 -47.06 17.68
N PRO A 846 -4.44 -47.16 17.93
CA PRO A 846 -5.39 -47.54 16.89
C PRO A 846 -5.36 -46.57 15.70
N ILE A 847 -5.25 -45.27 15.97
CA ILE A 847 -5.17 -44.21 14.96
C ILE A 847 -3.93 -44.39 14.07
N SER A 848 -2.79 -44.77 14.65
CA SER A 848 -1.55 -45.03 13.89
C SER A 848 -1.62 -46.29 13.01
N PHE A 849 -2.52 -47.23 13.31
CA PHE A 849 -2.78 -48.38 12.43
C PHE A 849 -3.79 -48.04 11.33
N MET A 850 -4.77 -47.18 11.62
CA MET A 850 -5.66 -46.63 10.59
C MET A 850 -4.87 -45.89 9.51
N SER A 851 -3.76 -45.23 9.85
CA SER A 851 -2.93 -44.58 8.83
C SER A 851 -2.21 -45.53 7.87
N ILE A 852 -2.03 -46.81 8.24
CA ILE A 852 -1.42 -47.83 7.37
C ILE A 852 -2.47 -48.43 6.41
N GLU A 853 -3.74 -48.40 6.78
CA GLU A 853 -4.84 -49.02 6.02
C GLU A 853 -4.88 -48.65 4.53
N PRO A 854 -4.67 -47.39 4.11
CA PRO A 854 -4.64 -47.03 2.68
C PRO A 854 -3.58 -47.80 1.88
N MET A 855 -2.38 -47.99 2.47
CA MET A 855 -1.27 -48.72 1.85
C MET A 855 -1.50 -50.23 1.88
N LEU A 856 -2.07 -50.75 2.98
CA LEU A 856 -2.28 -52.18 3.16
C LEU A 856 -3.67 -52.46 3.74
N PRO A 857 -4.71 -52.58 2.87
CA PRO A 857 -6.10 -52.76 3.31
C PRO A 857 -6.33 -54.02 4.16
N ALA A 858 -5.44 -55.01 4.07
CA ALA A 858 -5.46 -56.22 4.90
C ALA A 858 -5.27 -55.93 6.41
N ILE A 859 -4.77 -54.75 6.79
CA ILE A 859 -4.55 -54.33 8.19
C ILE A 859 -5.83 -53.90 8.89
N THR A 860 -6.95 -53.67 8.19
CA THR A 860 -8.26 -53.34 8.79
C THR A 860 -8.62 -54.24 9.98
N SER A 861 -8.56 -55.56 9.80
CA SER A 861 -8.87 -56.52 10.88
C SER A 861 -7.90 -56.43 12.07
N ILE A 862 -6.66 -56.00 11.82
CA ILE A 862 -5.64 -55.80 12.86
C ILE A 862 -5.94 -54.50 13.61
N GLY A 863 -6.36 -53.43 12.92
CA GLY A 863 -6.80 -52.18 13.54
C GLY A 863 -7.98 -52.40 14.49
N ASP A 864 -9.01 -53.12 14.04
CA ASP A 864 -10.16 -53.49 14.87
C ASP A 864 -9.73 -54.34 16.07
N ALA A 865 -8.83 -55.31 15.86
CA ALA A 865 -8.28 -56.13 16.93
C ALA A 865 -7.50 -55.30 17.95
N ILE A 866 -6.80 -54.25 17.54
CA ILE A 866 -6.06 -53.34 18.43
C ILE A 866 -7.02 -52.51 19.27
N VAL A 867 -8.11 -51.98 18.71
CA VAL A 867 -9.14 -51.26 19.49
C VAL A 867 -9.70 -52.15 20.59
N VAL A 868 -10.05 -53.40 20.24
CA VAL A 868 -10.57 -54.38 21.21
C VAL A 868 -9.51 -54.77 22.23
N LEU A 869 -8.25 -54.94 21.81
CA LEU A 869 -7.14 -55.28 22.68
C LEU A 869 -6.88 -54.16 23.70
N GLU A 870 -6.83 -52.89 23.26
CA GLU A 870 -6.68 -51.76 24.18
C GLU A 870 -7.87 -51.62 25.13
N LEU A 871 -9.10 -51.75 24.63
CA LEU A 871 -10.31 -51.72 25.45
C LEU A 871 -10.25 -52.81 26.54
N SER A 872 -9.83 -54.02 26.16
CA SER A 872 -9.68 -55.13 27.09
C SER A 872 -8.56 -54.87 28.09
N LEU A 873 -7.44 -54.29 27.67
CA LEU A 873 -6.29 -53.98 28.52
C LEU A 873 -6.66 -52.94 29.60
N PHE A 874 -7.29 -51.83 29.23
CA PHE A 874 -7.74 -50.83 30.21
C PHE A 874 -8.87 -51.34 31.11
N SER A 875 -9.77 -52.18 30.59
CA SER A 875 -10.79 -52.86 31.40
C SER A 875 -10.18 -53.83 32.42
N VAL A 876 -9.12 -54.56 32.02
CA VAL A 876 -8.37 -55.46 32.92
C VAL A 876 -7.60 -54.66 33.97
N ILE A 877 -7.02 -53.50 33.62
CA ILE A 877 -6.36 -52.62 34.59
C ILE A 877 -7.37 -52.09 35.63
N LEU A 878 -8.58 -51.70 35.21
CA LEU A 878 -9.67 -51.32 36.12
C LEU A 878 -10.06 -52.47 37.05
N PHE A 879 -10.27 -53.66 36.48
CA PHE A 879 -10.61 -54.85 37.23
C PHE A 879 -9.52 -55.23 38.24
N LEU A 880 -8.25 -55.25 37.85
CA LEU A 880 -7.12 -55.49 38.75
C LEU A 880 -7.01 -54.41 39.82
N GLY A 881 -7.39 -53.16 39.51
CA GLY A 881 -7.44 -52.05 40.45
C GLY A 881 -8.41 -52.24 41.62
N THR A 882 -9.36 -53.19 41.52
CA THR A 882 -10.21 -53.60 42.64
C THR A 882 -9.45 -54.38 43.72
N PHE A 883 -8.38 -55.10 43.33
CA PHE A 883 -7.58 -55.96 44.22
C PHE A 883 -6.21 -55.35 44.55
N VAL A 884 -5.56 -54.71 43.58
CA VAL A 884 -4.18 -54.19 43.66
C VAL A 884 -4.19 -52.67 43.67
N ASN A 885 -3.21 -52.05 44.35
CA ASN A 885 -3.10 -50.59 44.43
C ASN A 885 -2.56 -50.02 43.10
N LEU A 886 -3.48 -49.71 42.18
CA LEU A 886 -3.24 -49.11 40.86
C LEU A 886 -3.83 -47.69 40.79
N ASP A 887 -3.75 -46.96 41.89
CA ASP A 887 -4.44 -45.68 42.10
C ASP A 887 -4.18 -44.64 41.00
N ARG A 888 -2.95 -44.60 40.46
CA ARG A 888 -2.55 -43.69 39.37
C ARG A 888 -3.16 -44.05 38.00
N TRP A 889 -3.42 -45.33 37.77
CA TRP A 889 -4.01 -45.84 36.52
C TRP A 889 -5.53 -45.86 36.54
N SER A 890 -6.17 -45.84 37.71
CA SER A 890 -7.63 -45.95 37.85
C SER A 890 -8.41 -44.95 36.99
N VAL A 891 -8.17 -43.64 37.17
CA VAL A 891 -8.89 -42.57 36.45
C VAL A 891 -8.60 -42.62 34.95
N VAL A 892 -7.35 -42.88 34.57
CA VAL A 892 -6.92 -42.98 33.17
C VAL A 892 -7.60 -44.15 32.47
N SER A 893 -7.68 -45.29 33.15
CA SER A 893 -8.28 -46.49 32.61
C SER A 893 -9.80 -46.34 32.48
N VAL A 894 -10.47 -45.62 33.40
CA VAL A 894 -11.90 -45.27 33.24
C VAL A 894 -12.10 -44.45 31.96
N GLN A 895 -11.35 -43.35 31.81
CA GLN A 895 -11.48 -42.45 30.65
C GLN A 895 -11.21 -43.18 29.33
N ASN A 896 -10.11 -43.93 29.25
CA ASN A 896 -9.74 -44.66 28.04
C ASN A 896 -10.74 -45.77 27.71
N THR A 897 -11.24 -46.49 28.71
CA THR A 897 -12.26 -47.54 28.52
C THR A 897 -13.54 -46.94 27.95
N HIS A 898 -13.99 -45.77 28.43
CA HIS A 898 -15.16 -45.09 27.87
C HIS A 898 -14.94 -44.64 26.43
N ILE A 899 -13.81 -43.98 26.12
CA ILE A 899 -13.49 -43.52 24.77
C ILE A 899 -13.41 -44.69 23.79
N LEU A 900 -12.67 -45.75 24.17
CA LEU A 900 -12.51 -46.95 23.35
C LEU A 900 -13.80 -47.76 23.23
N LEU A 901 -14.66 -47.77 24.26
CA LEU A 901 -15.96 -48.43 24.17
C LEU A 901 -16.84 -47.73 23.14
N VAL A 902 -16.90 -46.40 23.16
CA VAL A 902 -17.64 -45.63 22.16
C VAL A 902 -17.08 -45.93 20.76
N ALA A 903 -15.76 -45.84 20.57
CA ALA A 903 -15.13 -46.16 19.29
C ALA A 903 -15.45 -47.60 18.84
N ALA A 904 -15.29 -48.59 19.71
CA ALA A 904 -15.59 -49.98 19.41
C ALA A 904 -17.05 -50.20 19.05
N CYS A 905 -18.00 -49.48 19.67
CA CYS A 905 -19.44 -49.59 19.35
C CYS A 905 -19.83 -49.02 17.97
N PHE A 906 -19.02 -48.12 17.42
CA PHE A 906 -19.28 -47.55 16.10
C PHE A 906 -18.53 -48.29 15.00
N PHE A 907 -17.30 -48.74 15.28
CA PHE A 907 -16.42 -49.32 14.27
C PHE A 907 -16.38 -50.86 14.27
N VAL A 908 -16.56 -51.53 15.41
CA VAL A 908 -16.30 -52.98 15.55
C VAL A 908 -17.54 -53.77 15.98
N PHE A 909 -18.22 -53.32 17.03
CA PHE A 909 -19.36 -53.97 17.65
C PHE A 909 -20.67 -53.28 17.28
N ASN A 910 -21.80 -53.98 17.44
CA ASN A 910 -23.11 -53.35 17.40
C ASN A 910 -23.45 -52.67 18.74
N ILE A 911 -24.28 -51.62 18.70
CA ILE A 911 -24.70 -50.84 19.88
C ILE A 911 -25.26 -51.73 21.02
N LYS A 912 -25.94 -52.83 20.69
CA LYS A 912 -26.43 -53.82 21.68
C LYS A 912 -25.30 -54.43 22.53
N VAL A 913 -24.18 -54.79 21.89
CA VAL A 913 -22.99 -55.32 22.59
C VAL A 913 -22.35 -54.21 23.42
N GLY A 914 -22.34 -52.99 22.90
CA GLY A 914 -21.90 -51.79 23.61
C GLY A 914 -22.60 -51.55 24.94
N VAL A 915 -23.94 -51.65 24.97
CA VAL A 915 -24.73 -51.48 26.19
C VAL A 915 -24.37 -52.55 27.24
N VAL A 916 -24.20 -53.80 26.83
CA VAL A 916 -23.80 -54.88 27.75
C VAL A 916 -22.39 -54.64 28.28
N ALA A 917 -21.45 -54.23 27.43
CA ALA A 917 -20.10 -53.88 27.84
C ALA A 917 -20.08 -52.68 28.81
N LEU A 918 -20.93 -51.67 28.58
CA LEU A 918 -21.07 -50.52 29.49
C LEU A 918 -21.58 -50.94 30.87
N ILE A 919 -22.52 -51.88 30.95
CA ILE A 919 -22.99 -52.48 32.23
C ILE A 919 -21.84 -53.20 32.95
N VAL A 920 -21.04 -53.99 32.23
CA VAL A 920 -19.89 -54.68 32.82
C VAL A 920 -18.85 -53.68 33.33
N ILE A 921 -18.52 -52.66 32.54
CA ILE A 921 -17.58 -51.60 32.92
C ILE A 921 -18.11 -50.81 34.12
N SER A 922 -19.39 -50.44 34.12
CA SER A 922 -20.10 -49.81 35.23
C SER A 922 -19.94 -50.60 36.52
N SER A 923 -20.19 -51.92 36.46
CA SER A 923 -20.01 -52.81 37.60
C SER A 923 -18.57 -52.80 38.13
N ILE A 924 -17.55 -52.85 37.24
CA ILE A 924 -16.14 -52.81 37.62
C ILE A 924 -15.76 -51.46 38.28
N ILE A 925 -16.21 -50.35 37.70
CA ILE A 925 -15.93 -48.99 38.21
C ILE A 925 -16.60 -48.79 39.59
N TRP A 926 -17.86 -49.20 39.71
CA TRP A 926 -18.62 -49.06 40.94
C TRP A 926 -18.05 -49.93 42.05
N THR A 927 -17.73 -51.20 41.76
CA THR A 927 -17.07 -52.10 42.72
C THR A 927 -15.72 -51.54 43.17
N GLN A 928 -14.90 -51.01 42.25
CA GLN A 928 -13.64 -50.34 42.62
C GLN A 928 -13.88 -49.11 43.51
N GLY A 929 -14.91 -48.30 43.23
CA GLY A 929 -15.28 -47.13 44.02
C GLY A 929 -15.72 -47.47 45.45
N VAL A 930 -16.36 -48.63 45.66
CA VAL A 930 -16.76 -49.13 46.98
C VAL A 930 -15.59 -49.75 47.74
N THR A 931 -14.73 -50.53 47.08
CA THR A 931 -13.58 -51.18 47.75
C THR A 931 -12.45 -50.21 48.07
N ARG A 932 -12.27 -49.15 47.28
CA ARG A 932 -11.24 -48.11 47.48
C ARG A 932 -11.74 -46.85 48.16
N VAL A 933 -13.03 -46.78 48.53
CA VAL A 933 -13.65 -45.62 49.17
C VAL A 933 -13.40 -44.34 48.35
N ARG A 934 -13.74 -44.39 47.05
CA ARG A 934 -13.57 -43.28 46.11
C ARG A 934 -14.93 -42.81 45.59
N ARG A 935 -15.44 -41.73 46.16
CA ARG A 935 -16.73 -41.12 45.77
C ARG A 935 -16.85 -40.86 44.27
N GLY A 936 -15.78 -40.38 43.62
CA GLY A 936 -15.77 -40.13 42.18
C GLY A 936 -16.12 -41.36 41.32
N LEU A 937 -15.49 -42.51 41.60
CA LEU A 937 -15.74 -43.76 40.88
C LEU A 937 -17.14 -44.31 41.15
N ARG A 938 -17.65 -44.18 42.39
CA ARG A 938 -19.04 -44.57 42.74
C ARG A 938 -20.06 -43.81 41.89
N ILE A 939 -19.85 -42.49 41.74
CA ILE A 939 -20.72 -41.63 40.93
C ILE A 939 -20.60 -42.01 39.44
N THR A 940 -19.39 -42.22 38.92
CA THR A 940 -19.20 -42.59 37.52
C THR A 940 -19.86 -43.92 37.17
N GLY A 941 -19.72 -44.95 38.02
CA GLY A 941 -20.43 -46.22 37.83
C GLY A 941 -21.95 -46.04 37.80
N LEU A 942 -22.52 -45.28 38.74
CA LEU A 942 -23.97 -45.00 38.72
C LEU A 942 -24.43 -44.29 37.43
N VAL A 943 -23.61 -43.37 36.91
CA VAL A 943 -23.89 -42.66 35.66
C VAL A 943 -23.84 -43.62 34.47
N ASP A 944 -22.82 -44.47 34.37
CA ASP A 944 -22.69 -45.47 33.31
C ASP A 944 -23.88 -46.45 33.30
N PHE A 945 -24.26 -46.94 34.48
CA PHE A 945 -25.46 -47.77 34.67
C PHE A 945 -26.71 -47.05 34.14
N SER A 946 -26.91 -45.79 34.53
CA SER A 946 -28.08 -45.00 34.12
C SER A 946 -28.12 -44.79 32.61
N ILE A 947 -26.97 -44.49 31.99
CA ILE A 947 -26.84 -44.33 30.53
C ILE A 947 -27.13 -45.66 29.83
N ALA A 948 -26.59 -46.78 30.33
CA ALA A 948 -26.83 -48.10 29.77
C ALA A 948 -28.32 -48.50 29.83
N VAL A 949 -29.01 -48.18 30.92
CA VAL A 949 -30.47 -48.40 31.06
C VAL A 949 -31.24 -47.57 30.02
N ILE A 950 -30.94 -46.29 29.89
CA ILE A 950 -31.64 -45.40 28.94
C ILE A 950 -31.43 -45.88 27.50
N ILE A 951 -30.18 -46.11 27.08
CA ILE A 951 -29.87 -46.55 25.72
C ILE A 951 -30.43 -47.95 25.47
N GLY A 952 -30.28 -48.87 26.43
CA GLY A 952 -30.79 -50.24 26.31
C GLY A 952 -32.31 -50.31 26.18
N THR A 953 -33.04 -49.48 26.94
CA THR A 953 -34.50 -49.35 26.84
C THR A 953 -34.93 -48.68 25.53
N MET A 954 -34.19 -47.67 25.04
CA MET A 954 -34.45 -47.06 23.72
C MET A 954 -34.29 -48.06 22.57
N ILE A 955 -33.26 -48.92 22.60
CA ILE A 955 -33.07 -49.99 21.59
C ILE A 955 -34.20 -51.02 21.67
N TRP A 956 -34.66 -51.33 22.88
CA TRP A 956 -35.84 -52.18 23.06
C TRP A 956 -37.09 -51.54 22.46
N LEU A 957 -37.35 -50.26 22.74
CA LEU A 957 -38.49 -49.53 22.16
C LEU A 957 -38.47 -49.48 20.62
N SER A 958 -37.29 -49.48 20.01
CA SER A 958 -37.14 -49.51 18.55
C SER A 958 -37.43 -50.89 17.94
N SER A 959 -37.11 -51.99 18.63
CA SER A 959 -37.13 -53.35 18.06
C SER A 959 -38.17 -54.29 18.67
N MET A 960 -38.75 -53.91 19.82
CA MET A 960 -39.67 -54.70 20.66
C MET A 960 -39.24 -56.17 20.87
N SER A 961 -37.94 -56.42 20.89
CA SER A 961 -37.36 -57.76 21.00
C SER A 961 -37.43 -58.27 22.44
N GLY A 962 -38.18 -59.35 22.66
CA GLY A 962 -38.27 -60.00 23.97
C GLY A 962 -36.94 -60.61 24.45
N THR A 963 -36.11 -61.11 23.53
CA THR A 963 -34.78 -61.62 23.84
C THR A 963 -33.84 -60.51 24.33
N TRP A 964 -33.87 -59.33 23.71
CA TRP A 964 -33.09 -58.18 24.14
C TRP A 964 -33.53 -57.66 25.52
N LEU A 965 -34.84 -57.58 25.79
CA LEU A 965 -35.35 -57.15 27.09
C LEU A 965 -34.91 -58.10 28.21
N LEU A 966 -34.94 -59.42 27.95
CA LEU A 966 -34.45 -60.42 28.89
C LEU A 966 -32.94 -60.26 29.16
N THR A 967 -32.13 -60.11 28.11
CA THR A 967 -30.69 -59.88 28.27
C THR A 967 -30.43 -58.62 29.09
N LEU A 968 -31.08 -57.50 28.77
CA LEU A 968 -30.92 -56.23 29.47
C LEU A 968 -31.27 -56.36 30.97
N THR A 969 -32.42 -56.95 31.29
CA THR A 969 -32.88 -57.09 32.68
C THR A 969 -32.00 -58.04 33.51
N ILE A 970 -31.44 -59.10 32.92
CA ILE A 970 -30.49 -59.99 33.61
C ILE A 970 -29.22 -59.23 34.01
N PHE A 971 -28.60 -58.52 33.06
CA PHE A 971 -27.36 -57.77 33.32
C PHE A 971 -27.57 -56.64 34.33
N LEU A 972 -28.68 -55.90 34.24
CA LEU A 972 -29.03 -54.86 35.21
C LEU A 972 -29.26 -55.41 36.62
N SER A 973 -29.95 -56.54 36.73
CA SER A 973 -30.22 -57.19 38.02
C SER A 973 -28.94 -57.71 38.66
N ALA A 974 -28.03 -58.28 37.85
CA ALA A 974 -26.75 -58.77 38.32
C ALA A 974 -25.86 -57.64 38.87
N GLU A 975 -25.78 -56.51 38.16
CA GLU A 975 -25.00 -55.35 38.61
C GLU A 975 -25.54 -54.78 39.93
N LEU A 976 -26.85 -54.53 40.02
CA LEU A 976 -27.49 -54.04 41.25
C LEU A 976 -27.26 -54.98 42.43
N ALA A 977 -27.32 -56.30 42.23
CA ALA A 977 -27.06 -57.27 43.27
C ALA A 977 -25.61 -57.20 43.79
N ILE A 978 -24.63 -57.08 42.91
CA ILE A 978 -23.20 -56.95 43.26
C ILE A 978 -22.95 -55.67 44.06
N VAL A 979 -23.47 -54.54 43.57
CA VAL A 979 -23.30 -53.23 44.18
C VAL A 979 -23.98 -53.16 45.54
N LEU A 980 -25.22 -53.64 45.66
CA LEU A 980 -25.97 -53.66 46.92
C LEU A 980 -25.24 -54.50 47.98
N TRP A 981 -24.75 -55.68 47.60
CA TRP A 981 -24.00 -56.55 48.51
C TRP A 981 -22.71 -55.91 49.00
N LEU A 982 -21.93 -55.29 48.10
CA LEU A 982 -20.69 -54.59 48.47
C LEU A 982 -20.94 -53.36 49.32
N SER A 983 -21.97 -52.58 49.01
CA SER A 983 -22.33 -51.38 49.78
C SER A 983 -22.80 -51.73 51.18
N GLN A 984 -23.54 -52.83 51.37
CA GLN A 984 -23.94 -53.32 52.70
C GLN A 984 -22.75 -53.85 53.50
N ARG A 985 -21.81 -54.55 52.85
CA ARG A 985 -20.62 -55.10 53.51
C ARG A 985 -19.67 -54.01 54.03
N ASN A 986 -19.56 -52.89 53.31
CA ASN A 986 -18.62 -51.81 53.62
C ASN A 986 -19.30 -50.56 54.21
N MET A 987 -20.53 -50.69 54.73
CA MET A 987 -21.40 -49.57 55.12
C MET A 987 -20.72 -48.64 56.15
N ASP A 988 -20.06 -49.21 57.17
CA ASP A 988 -19.38 -48.46 58.24
C ASP A 988 -18.20 -47.59 57.74
N LEU A 989 -17.56 -47.97 56.62
CA LEU A 989 -16.46 -47.24 56.00
C LEU A 989 -16.95 -46.16 55.03
N LEU A 990 -18.17 -46.30 54.52
CA LEU A 990 -18.79 -45.39 53.56
C LEU A 990 -19.56 -44.24 54.25
N GLU A 991 -19.94 -44.37 55.52
CA GLU A 991 -20.61 -43.32 56.31
C GLU A 991 -19.66 -42.22 56.83
N ILE A 992 -18.35 -42.45 56.78
CA ILE A 992 -17.31 -41.53 57.27
C ILE A 992 -16.73 -40.64 56.13
N ASP A 993 -17.06 -40.95 54.87
CA ASP A 993 -16.55 -40.35 53.61
C ASP A 993 -17.67 -39.66 52.81
#